data_AF-A0AAD4QMI7-F1
#
_entry.id   AF-A0AAD4QMI7-F1
#
_cell.length_a   1.000
_cell.length_b   1.000
_cell.length_c   1.000
_cell.angle_alpha   90.00
_cell.angle_beta   90.00
_cell.angle_gamma   90.00
#
_symmetry.space_group_name_H-M   'P 1'
#
loop_
_entity.id
_entity.type
_entity.pdbx_description
1 polymer ?
#
loop_
_entity_poly.entity_id
_entity_poly.type
_entity_poly.pdbx_seq_one_letter_code
_entity_poly.pdbx_strand_id
1 'polypeptide(L)'
;MKALREIPYPSTSPDPSIFESWSNEYDNVRLPRPSLRRRSIGKTSSLRRTSHHHDASSLLENLSLSGKFAEAQEVREELLEMNIHIRPSLAYSHAAWHVLRQRPWRTNRSEVFASWLSLLPNMADTEKVPQFNELKTALLFNTSTLDLDSIAQFGLVLSSKGYIRSMGATVVACLTRYAHPDVNVTADDDYKRKKLGLTRDAETRYKHTSKRLWSIAVRTHCTAGRPELAFQMAKRAHERGFNLTQYTYQYLLGKLEADSLKELSEEVRAFPGCGSLDVAKSRLIIQSISLVLAILKRSSQSGVPANAASIVPYFDIYKTDLRGGAVNKLRARAYRLSLTAVSTVLLAELLHHHRRGQFIHVLWLFDKFFHVVGVPARDVARRLWKRDHYPLNMRVFPWALPPRITETTFNLPSKLWPTTHHTALVWTALVQLCESEEDVVDLYNQLLERTAQFQQESQQQKQPHIGWHSLHHQDNGFTPVVMSTDRYDAAHFRPFLIARTLLRGAQLGLRVLDDMQDRGITPSVPILGTAAALQARHGEPAVALRILNLLRGQLAHTVASSIPSSSSTSTNAATPRSLNAVADLELARDDKTLLLTAFTGVLRGLVDRRALVQARQLADMISDRLGYVEGDGSGKGGNARTDAALRFLRRLEVEGPSAEPETQEQPALQQGYYYPFLKRPNGEVGPNTLPIFSSHFSPYCLLSSRLSAFSAPPPLPPLLSGASRALPVHSDSHKTLMRRLPVTQVIKTLNAAPGTN
;
A
#
# COMPACT_ATOMS: atom_id res chain seq x y z
N MET A 1 -18.25 -54.26 18.03
CA MET A 1 -18.02 -52.82 18.23
C MET A 1 -19.28 -51.94 18.06
N LYS A 2 -20.27 -52.28 17.20
CA LYS A 2 -21.55 -51.52 17.14
C LYS A 2 -22.47 -51.75 18.35
N ALA A 3 -22.53 -52.96 18.90
CA ALA A 3 -23.40 -53.31 20.03
C ALA A 3 -23.04 -52.64 21.38
N LEU A 4 -21.82 -52.12 21.55
CA LEU A 4 -21.42 -51.44 22.79
C LEU A 4 -21.83 -49.95 22.83
N ARG A 5 -22.36 -49.40 21.74
CA ARG A 5 -22.83 -48.00 21.69
C ARG A 5 -24.30 -47.84 22.10
N GLU A 6 -25.06 -48.93 22.19
CA GLU A 6 -26.50 -48.91 22.49
C GLU A 6 -26.81 -49.13 23.97
N ILE A 7 -25.81 -49.39 24.81
CA ILE A 7 -26.02 -49.51 26.26
C ILE A 7 -25.92 -48.10 26.86
N PRO A 8 -27.03 -47.51 27.33
CA PRO A 8 -27.00 -46.20 27.97
C PRO A 8 -26.14 -46.29 29.24
N TYR A 9 -25.22 -45.34 29.40
CA TYR A 9 -24.47 -45.23 30.64
C TYR A 9 -25.44 -45.01 31.79
N PRO A 10 -25.27 -45.72 32.92
CA PRO A 10 -26.12 -45.50 34.10
C PRO A 10 -26.01 -44.04 34.52
N SER A 11 -27.16 -43.38 34.67
CA SER A 11 -27.26 -41.94 35.01
C SER A 11 -26.93 -41.64 36.48
N THR A 12 -26.81 -42.68 37.30
CA THR A 12 -26.39 -42.62 38.69
C THR A 12 -24.89 -42.86 38.78
N SER A 13 -24.16 -41.94 39.42
CA SER A 13 -22.75 -42.14 39.76
C SER A 13 -22.60 -43.47 40.50
N PRO A 14 -21.68 -44.36 40.08
CA PRO A 14 -21.55 -45.67 40.70
C PRO A 14 -21.19 -45.50 42.18
N ASP A 15 -21.84 -46.28 43.03
CA ASP A 15 -21.71 -46.17 44.49
C ASP A 15 -20.24 -46.36 44.90
N PRO A 16 -19.59 -45.34 45.48
CA PRO A 16 -18.20 -45.42 45.89
C PRO A 16 -17.96 -46.51 46.95
N SER A 17 -18.99 -47.00 47.64
CA SER A 17 -18.85 -48.11 48.61
C SER A 17 -18.72 -49.48 47.96
N ILE A 18 -19.03 -49.62 46.67
CA ILE A 18 -18.83 -50.87 45.91
C ILE A 18 -17.37 -51.03 45.48
N PHE A 19 -16.63 -49.93 45.37
CA PHE A 19 -15.21 -49.98 45.05
C PHE A 19 -14.41 -50.18 46.34
N GLU A 20 -13.63 -51.26 46.37
CA GLU A 20 -12.69 -51.49 47.46
C GLU A 20 -11.78 -50.26 47.61
N SER A 21 -11.74 -49.71 48.82
CA SER A 21 -10.82 -48.61 49.14
C SER A 21 -9.39 -49.05 48.84
N TRP A 22 -8.64 -48.23 48.12
CA TRP A 22 -7.27 -48.50 47.66
C TRP A 22 -6.41 -49.09 48.78
N SER A 23 -6.30 -50.42 48.83
CA SER A 23 -5.54 -51.13 49.85
C SER A 23 -4.09 -51.31 49.38
N ASN A 24 -3.16 -51.42 50.33
CA ASN A 24 -1.73 -51.64 50.07
C ASN A 24 -1.44 -52.95 49.29
N GLU A 25 -2.45 -53.79 49.06
CA GLU A 25 -2.35 -55.03 48.29
C GLU A 25 -2.18 -54.75 46.79
N TYR A 26 -2.73 -53.63 46.28
CA TYR A 26 -2.61 -53.25 44.88
C TYR A 26 -1.22 -52.72 44.51
N ASP A 27 -0.44 -52.18 45.46
CA ASP A 27 0.91 -51.67 45.22
C ASP A 27 1.93 -52.80 44.95
N ASN A 28 1.59 -54.04 45.33
CA ASN A 28 2.50 -55.19 45.20
C ASN A 28 2.25 -56.04 43.94
N VAL A 29 1.21 -55.75 43.16
CA VAL A 29 0.90 -56.49 41.92
C VAL A 29 1.85 -56.06 40.80
N ARG A 30 3.03 -56.69 40.77
CA ARG A 30 3.98 -56.58 39.65
C ARG A 30 3.42 -57.29 38.43
N LEU A 31 2.76 -56.55 37.54
CA LEU A 31 2.35 -57.07 36.24
C LEU A 31 3.57 -57.65 35.48
N PRO A 32 3.46 -58.88 34.92
CA PRO A 32 4.52 -59.47 34.11
C PRO A 32 4.81 -58.58 32.91
N ARG A 33 5.97 -57.92 32.92
CA ARG A 33 6.43 -57.14 31.77
C ARG A 33 6.68 -58.10 30.59
N PRO A 34 6.04 -57.90 29.42
CA PRO A 34 6.33 -58.70 28.25
C PRO A 34 7.80 -58.53 27.87
N SER A 35 8.56 -59.62 28.01
CA SER A 35 9.97 -59.69 27.70
C SER A 35 10.18 -59.60 26.18
N LEU A 36 10.28 -58.38 25.66
CA LEU A 36 10.82 -58.17 24.31
C LEU A 36 12.31 -58.55 24.31
N ARG A 37 12.59 -59.69 23.66
CA ARG A 37 13.93 -60.23 23.41
C ARG A 37 14.84 -59.17 22.81
N ARG A 38 15.76 -58.75 23.65
CA ARG A 38 16.93 -57.90 23.38
C ARG A 38 17.92 -58.72 22.53
N ARG A 39 18.13 -58.34 21.26
CA ARG A 39 19.42 -58.63 20.58
C ARG A 39 20.36 -57.49 20.91
N SER A 40 21.39 -57.83 21.66
CA SER A 40 22.54 -57.03 22.02
C SER A 40 23.32 -56.57 20.79
N ILE A 41 23.87 -55.35 20.82
CA ILE A 41 25.31 -55.08 20.68
C ILE A 41 25.60 -53.66 21.21
N GLY A 42 26.37 -53.62 22.29
CA GLY A 42 27.36 -52.62 22.68
C GLY A 42 27.09 -51.12 22.50
N LYS A 43 26.68 -50.46 23.60
CA LYS A 43 27.48 -49.42 24.27
C LYS A 43 26.79 -49.02 25.57
N THR A 44 27.42 -49.40 26.67
CA THR A 44 27.03 -49.11 28.04
C THR A 44 27.09 -47.61 28.33
N SER A 45 25.95 -46.94 28.15
CA SER A 45 25.59 -45.77 28.94
C SER A 45 24.63 -46.25 30.03
N SER A 46 24.96 -45.96 31.27
CA SER A 46 24.18 -46.27 32.47
C SER A 46 22.85 -45.50 32.44
N LEU A 47 21.83 -46.11 31.81
CA LEU A 47 20.43 -45.70 31.89
C LEU A 47 19.93 -45.89 33.34
N ARG A 48 20.15 -44.86 34.17
CA ARG A 48 19.28 -44.57 35.30
C ARG A 48 17.86 -44.42 34.74
N ARG A 49 17.04 -45.46 34.88
CA ARG A 49 15.59 -45.37 34.77
C ARG A 49 15.09 -44.52 35.95
N THR A 50 15.20 -43.20 35.83
CA THR A 50 14.41 -42.30 36.66
C THR A 50 12.95 -42.56 36.28
N SER A 51 12.08 -42.72 37.28
CA SER A 51 10.64 -42.62 37.10
C SER A 51 10.37 -41.34 36.32
N HIS A 52 10.05 -41.47 35.03
CA HIS A 52 9.51 -40.38 34.24
C HIS A 52 8.13 -40.10 34.85
N HIS A 53 8.09 -39.26 35.89
CA HIS A 53 6.88 -38.52 36.18
C HIS A 53 6.45 -37.91 34.85
N HIS A 54 5.26 -38.29 34.40
CA HIS A 54 4.65 -37.76 33.20
C HIS A 54 4.39 -36.28 33.44
N ASP A 55 5.40 -35.45 33.17
CA ASP A 55 5.27 -34.01 33.20
C ASP A 55 4.22 -33.63 32.14
N ALA A 56 3.07 -33.17 32.58
CA ALA A 56 1.96 -32.82 31.71
C ALA A 56 2.35 -31.74 30.68
N SER A 57 3.35 -30.90 31.01
CA SER A 57 3.94 -29.94 30.07
C SER A 57 4.64 -30.62 28.89
N SER A 58 5.25 -31.79 29.12
CA SER A 58 5.91 -32.59 28.08
C SER A 58 4.90 -33.19 27.10
N LEU A 59 3.69 -33.55 27.56
CA LEU A 59 2.60 -33.96 26.67
C LEU A 59 2.18 -32.81 25.76
N LEU A 60 1.96 -31.62 26.33
CA LEU A 60 1.56 -30.43 25.59
C LEU A 60 2.63 -30.00 24.55
N GLU A 61 3.90 -30.09 24.93
CA GLU A 61 5.03 -29.84 24.04
C GLU A 61 5.05 -30.83 22.87
N ASN A 62 4.89 -32.12 23.14
CA ASN A 62 4.82 -33.17 22.11
C ASN A 62 3.62 -32.99 21.17
N LEU A 63 2.45 -32.60 21.66
CA LEU A 63 1.28 -32.31 20.83
C LEU A 63 1.52 -31.10 19.93
N SER A 64 2.17 -30.06 20.44
CA SER A 64 2.55 -28.86 19.68
C SER A 64 3.57 -29.18 18.58
N LEU A 65 4.58 -29.99 18.88
CA LEU A 65 5.61 -30.42 17.92
C LEU A 65 5.07 -31.39 16.87
N SER A 66 4.13 -32.27 17.24
CA SER A 66 3.51 -33.22 16.31
C SER A 66 2.43 -32.59 15.40
N GLY A 67 2.16 -31.29 15.58
CA GLY A 67 1.17 -30.57 14.77
C GLY A 67 -0.29 -30.86 15.15
N LYS A 68 -0.53 -31.53 16.27
CA LYS A 68 -1.87 -31.85 16.80
C LYS A 68 -2.42 -30.69 17.62
N PHE A 69 -2.61 -29.56 16.96
CA PHE A 69 -2.89 -28.30 17.66
C PHE A 69 -4.28 -28.20 18.30
N ALA A 70 -5.26 -28.98 17.83
CA ALA A 70 -6.58 -29.04 18.46
C ALA A 70 -6.49 -29.75 19.82
N GLU A 71 -5.93 -30.97 19.84
CA GLU A 71 -5.63 -31.72 21.07
C GLU A 71 -4.74 -30.89 22.02
N ALA A 72 -3.73 -30.18 21.49
CA ALA A 72 -2.89 -29.31 22.29
C ALA A 72 -3.66 -28.14 22.95
N GLN A 73 -4.68 -27.60 22.28
CA GLN A 73 -5.49 -26.51 22.85
C GLN A 73 -6.37 -27.02 24.00
N GLU A 74 -7.01 -28.19 23.82
CA GLU A 74 -7.83 -28.83 24.85
C GLU A 74 -6.99 -29.14 26.10
N VAL A 75 -5.86 -29.82 25.93
CA VAL A 75 -4.95 -30.13 27.05
C VAL A 75 -4.46 -28.86 27.73
N ARG A 76 -4.18 -27.79 26.99
CA ARG A 76 -3.76 -26.52 27.59
C ARG A 76 -4.86 -25.91 28.46
N GLU A 77 -6.10 -25.92 27.99
CA GLU A 77 -7.26 -25.40 28.73
C GLU A 77 -7.48 -26.22 30.01
N GLU A 78 -7.44 -27.56 29.93
CA GLU A 78 -7.52 -28.46 31.09
C GLU A 78 -6.40 -28.19 32.12
N LEU A 79 -5.16 -28.01 31.66
CA LEU A 79 -4.03 -27.71 32.56
C LEU A 79 -4.20 -26.35 33.26
N LEU A 80 -4.75 -25.35 32.57
CA LEU A 80 -5.03 -24.04 33.16
C LEU A 80 -6.21 -24.12 34.16
N GLU A 81 -7.25 -24.88 33.83
CA GLU A 81 -8.41 -25.12 34.70
C GLU A 81 -8.00 -25.82 36.01
N MET A 82 -7.10 -26.81 35.90
CA MET A 82 -6.52 -27.50 37.06
C MET A 82 -5.45 -26.67 37.81
N ASN A 83 -5.18 -25.43 37.41
CA ASN A 83 -4.10 -24.57 37.93
C ASN A 83 -2.71 -25.24 37.90
N ILE A 84 -2.48 -26.13 36.93
CA ILE A 84 -1.19 -26.78 36.73
C ILE A 84 -0.26 -25.81 36.00
N HIS A 85 0.92 -25.56 36.59
CA HIS A 85 1.92 -24.71 35.97
C HIS A 85 2.47 -25.33 34.67
N ILE A 86 2.20 -24.68 33.54
CA ILE A 86 2.74 -25.09 32.23
C ILE A 86 4.17 -24.57 32.08
N ARG A 87 5.13 -25.48 31.96
CA ARG A 87 6.54 -25.12 31.77
C ARG A 87 6.73 -24.37 30.44
N PRO A 88 7.40 -23.20 30.41
CA PRO A 88 7.64 -22.49 29.16
C PRO A 88 8.49 -23.27 28.16
N SER A 89 8.08 -23.32 26.88
CA SER A 89 8.83 -23.97 25.80
C SER A 89 8.72 -23.20 24.48
N LEU A 90 9.78 -23.27 23.66
CA LEU A 90 9.79 -22.71 22.30
C LEU A 90 8.85 -23.47 21.34
N ALA A 91 8.49 -24.72 21.66
CA ALA A 91 7.59 -25.55 20.86
C ALA A 91 6.20 -24.91 20.66
N TYR A 92 5.75 -24.13 21.65
CA TYR A 92 4.46 -23.45 21.61
C TYR A 92 4.38 -22.35 20.55
N SER A 93 5.51 -21.91 19.98
CA SER A 93 5.52 -21.02 18.81
C SER A 93 4.83 -21.65 17.59
N HIS A 94 4.87 -22.98 17.43
CA HIS A 94 4.17 -23.69 16.36
C HIS A 94 2.64 -23.63 16.54
N ALA A 95 2.15 -23.77 17.77
CA ALA A 95 0.73 -23.65 18.08
C ALA A 95 0.25 -22.21 17.83
N ALA A 96 1.01 -21.21 18.27
CA ALA A 96 0.73 -19.80 17.98
C ALA A 96 0.70 -19.53 16.46
N TRP A 97 1.62 -20.11 15.70
CA TRP A 97 1.65 -19.98 14.24
C TRP A 97 0.45 -20.65 13.56
N HIS A 98 0.02 -21.81 14.06
CA HIS A 98 -1.17 -22.50 13.57
C HIS A 98 -2.43 -21.65 13.76
N VAL A 99 -2.59 -21.00 14.91
CA VAL A 99 -3.70 -20.07 15.19
C VAL A 99 -3.78 -18.97 14.13
N LEU A 100 -2.63 -18.47 13.64
CA LEU A 100 -2.62 -17.45 12.59
C LEU A 100 -3.00 -17.97 11.19
N ARG A 101 -2.76 -19.26 10.93
CA ARG A 101 -3.05 -19.91 9.65
C ARG A 101 -4.49 -20.39 9.52
N GLN A 102 -5.20 -20.61 10.63
CA GLN A 102 -6.59 -21.05 10.59
C GLN A 102 -7.48 -20.06 9.80
N ARG A 103 -8.38 -20.64 9.00
CA ARG A 103 -9.41 -19.95 8.21
C ARG A 103 -10.69 -20.81 8.30
N PRO A 104 -11.88 -20.22 8.58
CA PRO A 104 -12.14 -18.81 8.89
C PRO A 104 -11.47 -18.35 10.20
N TRP A 105 -11.44 -17.04 10.44
CA TRP A 105 -10.87 -16.48 11.68
C TRP A 105 -11.83 -16.70 12.84
N ARG A 106 -11.31 -17.14 13.99
CA ARG A 106 -12.05 -17.14 15.25
C ARG A 106 -12.17 -15.71 15.77
N THR A 107 -13.28 -15.37 16.43
CA THR A 107 -13.50 -14.06 17.06
C THR A 107 -12.38 -13.73 18.06
N ASN A 108 -11.98 -14.70 18.88
CA ASN A 108 -10.99 -14.52 19.96
C ASN A 108 -9.58 -14.91 19.49
N ARG A 109 -9.29 -14.76 18.19
CA ARG A 109 -8.01 -15.21 17.60
C ARG A 109 -6.81 -14.53 18.25
N SER A 110 -6.88 -13.22 18.50
CA SER A 110 -5.81 -12.44 19.10
C SER A 110 -5.50 -12.90 20.54
N GLU A 111 -6.54 -13.21 21.33
CA GLU A 111 -6.41 -13.72 22.70
C GLU A 111 -5.81 -15.13 22.72
N VAL A 112 -6.36 -16.06 21.92
CA VAL A 112 -5.82 -17.42 21.81
C VAL A 112 -4.37 -17.38 21.35
N PHE A 113 -4.06 -16.53 20.37
CA PHE A 113 -2.69 -16.32 19.90
C PHE A 113 -1.76 -15.76 20.98
N ALA A 114 -2.16 -14.69 21.67
CA ALA A 114 -1.39 -14.08 22.76
C ALA A 114 -1.13 -15.07 23.90
N SER A 115 -2.14 -15.89 24.19
CA SER A 115 -2.09 -16.85 25.27
C SER A 115 -1.13 -18.01 24.99
N TRP A 116 -1.00 -18.47 23.73
CA TRP A 116 0.08 -19.38 23.32
C TRP A 116 1.47 -18.72 23.38
N LEU A 117 1.60 -17.47 22.94
CA LEU A 117 2.87 -16.74 23.01
C LEU A 117 3.33 -16.53 24.47
N SER A 118 2.39 -16.43 25.41
CA SER A 118 2.69 -16.25 26.83
C SER A 118 3.43 -17.46 27.43
N LEU A 119 3.29 -18.64 26.81
CA LEU A 119 3.99 -19.87 27.19
C LEU A 119 5.42 -19.94 26.64
N LEU A 120 5.88 -18.96 25.86
CA LEU A 120 7.28 -18.91 25.43
C LEU A 120 8.21 -18.64 26.62
N PRO A 121 9.42 -19.22 26.62
CA PRO A 121 10.43 -18.92 27.65
C PRO A 121 10.85 -17.45 27.61
N ASN A 122 11.41 -16.94 28.70
CA ASN A 122 12.00 -15.61 28.68
C ASN A 122 13.33 -15.66 27.93
N MET A 123 13.73 -14.53 27.33
CA MET A 123 15.02 -14.43 26.63
C MET A 123 16.21 -14.72 27.55
N ALA A 124 16.11 -14.43 28.85
CA ALA A 124 17.15 -14.71 29.83
C ALA A 124 17.35 -16.21 30.08
N ASP A 125 16.29 -17.01 29.90
CA ASP A 125 16.30 -18.46 30.16
C ASP A 125 16.74 -19.27 28.93
N THR A 126 16.86 -18.62 27.77
CA THR A 126 17.21 -19.27 26.50
C THR A 126 18.64 -18.97 26.08
N GLU A 127 19.45 -20.01 25.88
CA GLU A 127 20.81 -19.87 25.32
C GLU A 127 20.80 -19.41 23.85
N LYS A 128 19.76 -19.80 23.09
CA LYS A 128 19.62 -19.50 21.66
C LYS A 128 18.52 -18.49 21.45
N VAL A 129 18.80 -17.44 20.67
CA VAL A 129 17.80 -16.46 20.26
C VAL A 129 16.82 -17.14 19.28
N PRO A 130 15.55 -17.34 19.65
CA PRO A 130 14.57 -17.95 18.76
C PRO A 130 14.30 -17.05 17.56
N GLN A 131 14.22 -17.66 16.37
CA GLN A 131 13.87 -16.95 15.14
C GLN A 131 12.36 -16.97 14.94
N PHE A 132 11.69 -15.85 15.26
CA PHE A 132 10.24 -15.71 15.04
C PHE A 132 9.87 -15.33 13.60
N ASN A 133 10.68 -15.72 12.61
CA ASN A 133 10.49 -15.30 11.22
C ASN A 133 9.17 -15.85 10.63
N GLU A 134 8.78 -17.06 11.00
CA GLU A 134 7.53 -17.68 10.54
C GLU A 134 6.30 -16.93 11.08
N LEU A 135 6.29 -16.63 12.37
CA LEU A 135 5.25 -15.83 13.02
C LEU A 135 5.19 -14.41 12.45
N LYS A 136 6.36 -13.77 12.28
CA LYS A 136 6.49 -12.46 11.64
C LYS A 136 5.88 -12.47 10.24
N THR A 137 6.19 -13.48 9.45
CA THR A 137 5.69 -13.60 8.07
C THR A 137 4.19 -13.90 8.04
N ALA A 138 3.73 -14.78 8.93
CA ALA A 138 2.30 -15.08 9.07
C ALA A 138 1.47 -13.86 9.47
N LEU A 139 1.95 -13.04 10.42
CA LEU A 139 1.27 -11.84 10.89
C LEU A 139 1.31 -10.69 9.88
N LEU A 140 2.48 -10.39 9.34
CA LEU A 140 2.73 -9.13 8.64
C LEU A 140 2.63 -9.23 7.11
N PHE A 141 2.82 -10.43 6.56
CA PHE A 141 3.07 -10.59 5.13
C PHE A 141 2.14 -11.58 4.43
N ASN A 142 1.64 -12.62 5.12
CA ASN A 142 0.81 -13.67 4.53
C ASN A 142 -0.70 -13.46 4.70
N THR A 143 -1.13 -12.36 5.30
CA THR A 143 -2.54 -12.03 5.50
C THR A 143 -3.01 -11.02 4.45
N SER A 144 -4.16 -11.31 3.83
CA SER A 144 -4.85 -10.37 2.93
C SER A 144 -5.38 -9.14 3.67
N THR A 145 -5.60 -9.29 4.97
CA THR A 145 -6.16 -8.31 5.90
C THR A 145 -5.25 -8.26 7.14
N LEU A 146 -4.84 -7.06 7.54
CA LEU A 146 -3.88 -6.89 8.63
C LEU A 146 -4.59 -6.93 9.99
N ASP A 147 -4.30 -7.96 10.78
CA ASP A 147 -4.86 -8.12 12.13
C ASP A 147 -4.00 -7.34 13.14
N LEU A 148 -4.36 -6.06 13.34
CA LEU A 148 -3.60 -5.14 14.20
C LEU A 148 -3.60 -5.58 15.67
N ASP A 149 -4.69 -6.18 16.15
CA ASP A 149 -4.80 -6.64 17.53
C ASP A 149 -3.84 -7.79 17.80
N SER A 150 -3.80 -8.79 16.91
CA SER A 150 -2.81 -9.86 17.00
C SER A 150 -1.37 -9.33 16.92
N ILE A 151 -1.10 -8.30 16.11
CA ILE A 151 0.23 -7.68 16.01
C ILE A 151 0.60 -6.90 17.28
N ALA A 152 -0.36 -6.19 17.88
CA ALA A 152 -0.18 -5.49 19.14
C ALA A 152 0.11 -6.47 20.27
N GLN A 153 -0.72 -7.51 20.41
CA GLN A 153 -0.51 -8.58 21.39
C GLN A 153 0.82 -9.31 21.19
N PHE A 154 1.19 -9.58 19.94
CA PHE A 154 2.51 -10.13 19.61
C PHE A 154 3.65 -9.25 20.11
N GLY A 155 3.56 -7.94 19.86
CA GLY A 155 4.52 -6.96 20.34
C GLY A 155 4.60 -6.91 21.86
N LEU A 156 3.45 -6.88 22.54
CA LEU A 156 3.35 -6.80 24.00
C LEU A 156 3.91 -8.05 24.68
N VAL A 157 3.46 -9.25 24.29
CA VAL A 157 3.91 -10.51 24.89
C VAL A 157 5.39 -10.76 24.63
N LEU A 158 5.87 -10.55 23.41
CA LEU A 158 7.30 -10.72 23.13
C LEU A 158 8.16 -9.68 23.83
N SER A 159 7.65 -8.45 24.03
CA SER A 159 8.35 -7.45 24.83
C SER A 159 8.42 -7.87 26.30
N SER A 160 7.35 -8.43 26.87
CA SER A 160 7.35 -8.94 28.25
C SER A 160 8.32 -10.09 28.47
N LYS A 161 8.59 -10.88 27.44
CA LYS A 161 9.57 -11.98 27.47
C LYS A 161 11.01 -11.54 27.14
N GLY A 162 11.25 -10.25 26.87
CA GLY A 162 12.58 -9.70 26.55
C GLY A 162 12.98 -9.71 25.07
N TYR A 163 12.11 -10.17 24.16
CA TYR A 163 12.40 -10.29 22.73
C TYR A 163 12.22 -8.99 21.91
N ILE A 164 12.02 -7.86 22.58
CA ILE A 164 11.73 -6.57 21.96
C ILE A 164 12.81 -6.10 20.97
N ARG A 165 14.08 -6.45 21.19
CA ARG A 165 15.18 -6.03 20.28
C ARG A 165 15.10 -6.68 18.90
N SER A 166 14.59 -7.92 18.84
CA SER A 166 14.44 -8.68 17.59
C SER A 166 13.20 -8.23 16.82
N MET A 167 12.08 -8.06 17.54
CA MET A 167 10.76 -7.88 16.91
C MET A 167 10.21 -6.47 16.97
N GLY A 168 10.56 -5.69 17.99
CA GLY A 168 9.95 -4.40 18.31
C GLY A 168 10.01 -3.42 17.14
N ALA A 169 11.14 -3.36 16.43
CA ALA A 169 11.28 -2.50 15.25
C ALA A 169 10.23 -2.76 14.17
N THR A 170 9.91 -4.03 13.92
CA THR A 170 8.95 -4.41 12.87
C THR A 170 7.51 -4.18 13.36
N VAL A 171 7.23 -4.57 14.60
CA VAL A 171 5.90 -4.42 15.19
C VAL A 171 5.52 -2.95 15.37
N VAL A 172 6.42 -2.14 15.93
CA VAL A 172 6.21 -0.69 16.07
C VAL A 172 6.02 -0.05 14.71
N ALA A 173 6.86 -0.34 13.70
CA ALA A 173 6.63 0.19 12.36
C ALA A 173 5.26 -0.19 11.79
N CYS A 174 4.81 -1.43 11.99
CA CYS A 174 3.50 -1.86 11.51
C CYS A 174 2.35 -1.14 12.24
N LEU A 175 2.34 -1.16 13.57
CA LEU A 175 1.33 -0.50 14.39
C LEU A 175 1.32 1.01 14.17
N THR A 176 2.48 1.64 14.17
CA THR A 176 2.59 3.07 13.90
C THR A 176 2.04 3.42 12.51
N ARG A 177 2.32 2.61 11.49
CA ARG A 177 1.86 2.90 10.12
C ARG A 177 0.36 2.77 9.96
N TYR A 178 -0.26 1.79 10.61
CA TYR A 178 -1.65 1.43 10.34
C TYR A 178 -2.61 1.79 11.45
N ALA A 179 -2.24 1.59 12.71
CA ALA A 179 -3.12 1.88 13.83
C ALA A 179 -3.40 3.39 13.95
N HIS A 180 -4.55 3.69 14.56
CA HIS A 180 -4.91 5.06 14.92
C HIS A 180 -3.78 5.71 15.73
N PRO A 181 -3.54 7.02 15.56
CA PRO A 181 -2.64 7.74 16.45
C PRO A 181 -2.96 7.53 17.94
N ASP A 182 -4.24 7.48 18.31
CA ASP A 182 -4.65 7.38 19.72
C ASP A 182 -4.23 6.05 20.37
N VAL A 183 -4.20 4.97 19.58
CA VAL A 183 -3.77 3.64 20.03
C VAL A 183 -2.26 3.59 20.26
N ASN A 184 -1.49 4.39 19.53
CA ASN A 184 -0.02 4.39 19.60
C ASN A 184 0.55 5.23 20.75
N VAL A 185 -0.23 6.19 21.27
CA VAL A 185 0.25 7.20 22.23
C VAL A 185 0.15 6.74 23.69
N THR A 186 -0.80 5.86 24.00
CA THR A 186 -1.17 5.50 25.37
C THR A 186 -0.80 4.07 25.76
N ALA A 187 -0.07 3.34 24.90
CA ALA A 187 0.53 2.04 25.23
C ALA A 187 1.67 2.24 26.26
N ASP A 188 1.16 2.39 27.47
CA ASP A 188 1.66 2.90 28.72
C ASP A 188 3.11 2.53 29.05
N ASP A 189 3.95 3.55 29.23
CA ASP A 189 5.31 3.36 29.74
C ASP A 189 5.28 2.90 31.21
N ASP A 190 4.18 3.13 31.94
CA ASP A 190 3.98 2.62 33.30
C ASP A 190 3.68 1.12 33.30
N TYR A 191 2.90 0.62 32.35
CA TYR A 191 2.73 -0.82 32.13
C TYR A 191 4.07 -1.52 31.82
N LYS A 192 4.94 -0.86 31.02
CA LYS A 192 6.28 -1.39 30.69
C LYS A 192 7.22 -1.36 31.89
N ARG A 193 7.24 -0.28 32.68
CA ARG A 193 8.12 -0.19 33.88
C ARG A 193 7.73 -1.20 34.95
N LYS A 194 6.44 -1.34 35.29
CA LYS A 194 6.00 -2.22 36.38
C LYS A 194 6.07 -3.71 36.04
N LYS A 195 5.83 -4.11 34.79
CA LYS A 195 5.69 -5.52 34.42
C LYS A 195 6.95 -6.15 33.82
N LEU A 196 7.90 -5.35 33.31
CA LEU A 196 9.14 -5.87 32.70
C LEU A 196 10.24 -6.24 33.70
N GLY A 197 10.07 -5.96 35.00
CA GLY A 197 11.04 -6.34 36.04
C GLY A 197 12.48 -5.94 35.71
N LEU A 198 12.66 -4.78 35.06
CA LEU A 198 13.95 -4.36 34.51
C LEU A 198 14.93 -4.12 35.66
N THR A 199 15.89 -5.04 35.83
CA THR A 199 17.06 -4.84 36.68
C THR A 199 17.90 -3.66 36.17
N ARG A 200 18.80 -3.12 37.00
CA ARG A 200 19.61 -1.91 36.68
C ARG A 200 20.40 -2.03 35.36
N ASP A 201 20.92 -3.22 35.04
CA ASP A 201 21.59 -3.53 33.76
C ASP A 201 20.64 -3.70 32.57
N ALA A 202 19.36 -3.94 32.86
CA ALA A 202 18.32 -3.93 31.85
C ALA A 202 17.92 -2.49 31.48
N GLU A 203 18.13 -1.52 32.37
CA GLU A 203 17.77 -0.11 32.14
C GLU A 203 18.58 0.55 31.00
N THR A 204 19.89 0.31 30.94
CA THR A 204 20.75 0.86 29.86
C THR A 204 20.40 0.24 28.50
N ARG A 205 20.22 -1.08 28.45
CA ARG A 205 19.77 -1.81 27.26
C ARG A 205 18.37 -1.38 26.81
N TYR A 206 17.50 -1.09 27.78
CA TYR A 206 16.17 -0.55 27.56
C TYR A 206 16.24 0.86 26.96
N LYS A 207 17.13 1.74 27.42
CA LYS A 207 17.31 3.10 26.88
C LYS A 207 17.69 3.08 25.39
N HIS A 208 18.66 2.26 24.99
CA HIS A 208 19.05 2.14 23.58
C HIS A 208 17.94 1.55 22.71
N THR A 209 17.25 0.53 23.21
CA THR A 209 16.15 -0.11 22.47
C THR A 209 14.98 0.86 22.31
N SER A 210 14.58 1.55 23.38
CA SER A 210 13.53 2.57 23.36
C SER A 210 13.87 3.70 22.40
N LYS A 211 15.10 4.25 22.45
CA LYS A 211 15.58 5.25 21.46
C LYS A 211 15.39 4.78 20.03
N ARG A 212 15.71 3.52 19.74
CA ARG A 212 15.54 2.92 18.40
C ARG A 212 14.06 2.80 18.02
N LEU A 213 13.20 2.36 18.94
CA LEU A 213 11.75 2.21 18.69
C LEU A 213 11.07 3.55 18.46
N TRP A 214 11.34 4.56 19.30
CA TRP A 214 10.87 5.93 19.08
C TRP A 214 11.31 6.49 17.73
N SER A 215 12.59 6.29 17.39
CA SER A 215 13.13 6.71 16.10
C SER A 215 12.41 6.03 14.92
N ILE A 216 12.00 4.77 15.06
CA ILE A 216 11.23 4.05 14.04
C ILE A 216 9.80 4.56 13.97
N ALA A 217 9.14 4.78 15.10
CA ALA A 217 7.77 5.29 15.16
C ALA A 217 7.66 6.66 14.48
N VAL A 218 8.53 7.62 14.85
CA VAL A 218 8.56 8.96 14.25
C VAL A 218 8.72 8.90 12.73
N ARG A 219 9.73 8.18 12.23
CA ARG A 219 9.92 8.02 10.77
C ARG A 219 8.73 7.34 10.10
N THR A 220 8.10 6.40 10.80
CA THR A 220 6.97 5.66 10.23
C THR A 220 5.73 6.54 10.11
N HIS A 221 5.45 7.40 11.08
CA HIS A 221 4.40 8.42 10.95
C HIS A 221 4.68 9.37 9.79
N CYS A 222 5.92 9.84 9.63
CA CYS A 222 6.28 10.67 8.47
C CYS A 222 6.07 9.91 7.14
N THR A 223 6.47 8.63 7.05
CA THR A 223 6.21 7.82 5.84
C THR A 223 4.71 7.57 5.60
N ALA A 224 3.91 7.61 6.65
CA ALA A 224 2.47 7.41 6.60
C ALA A 224 1.71 8.71 6.34
N GLY A 225 2.38 9.82 6.00
CA GLY A 225 1.73 11.10 5.71
C GLY A 225 1.28 11.89 6.94
N ARG A 226 1.75 11.54 8.14
CA ARG A 226 1.33 12.13 9.42
C ARG A 226 2.47 12.86 10.12
N PRO A 227 3.02 13.94 9.55
CA PRO A 227 4.20 14.62 10.09
C PRO A 227 3.94 15.33 11.43
N GLU A 228 2.74 15.81 11.72
CA GLU A 228 2.38 16.46 12.99
C GLU A 228 2.40 15.46 14.15
N LEU A 229 1.87 14.25 13.92
CA LEU A 229 1.92 13.16 14.90
C LEU A 229 3.35 12.66 15.10
N ALA A 230 4.14 12.59 14.02
CA ALA A 230 5.56 12.29 14.11
C ALA A 230 6.30 13.33 14.97
N PHE A 231 5.96 14.61 14.80
CA PHE A 231 6.46 15.71 15.62
C PHE A 231 6.07 15.54 17.09
N GLN A 232 4.78 15.32 17.40
CA GLN A 232 4.31 15.09 18.77
C GLN A 232 5.00 13.89 19.43
N MET A 233 5.22 12.80 18.69
CA MET A 233 5.98 11.65 19.18
C MET A 233 7.44 11.99 19.44
N ALA A 234 8.08 12.80 18.58
CA ALA A 234 9.46 13.24 18.79
C ALA A 234 9.58 14.14 20.03
N LYS A 235 8.64 15.06 20.22
CA LYS A 235 8.54 15.92 21.40
C LYS A 235 8.38 15.10 22.69
N ARG A 236 7.45 14.14 22.72
CA ARG A 236 7.29 13.22 23.87
C ARG A 236 8.53 12.38 24.14
N ALA A 237 9.21 11.89 23.09
CA ALA A 237 10.46 11.16 23.27
C ALA A 237 11.53 12.05 23.91
N HIS A 238 11.61 13.31 23.48
CA HIS A 238 12.54 14.29 24.03
C HIS A 238 12.23 14.66 25.49
N GLU A 239 10.96 14.93 25.82
CA GLU A 239 10.48 15.18 27.20
C GLU A 239 10.82 14.01 28.14
N ARG A 240 10.84 12.79 27.61
CA ARG A 240 11.24 11.56 28.35
C ARG A 240 12.76 11.33 28.40
N GLY A 241 13.57 12.26 27.91
CA GLY A 241 15.04 12.17 27.88
C GLY A 241 15.59 11.22 26.82
N PHE A 242 14.79 10.80 25.83
CA PHE A 242 15.26 10.01 24.70
C PHE A 242 15.71 10.91 23.54
N ASN A 243 17.02 11.07 23.39
CA ASN A 243 17.58 11.74 22.22
C ASN A 243 17.45 10.82 20.99
N LEU A 244 16.58 11.17 20.03
CA LEU A 244 16.42 10.40 18.79
C LEU A 244 17.72 10.37 17.97
N THR A 245 17.80 9.48 16.99
CA THR A 245 18.95 9.48 16.08
C THR A 245 18.93 10.72 15.19
N GLN A 246 20.10 11.29 14.88
CA GLN A 246 20.27 12.43 13.98
C GLN A 246 19.47 12.27 12.67
N TYR A 247 19.54 11.08 12.08
CA TYR A 247 18.77 10.70 10.90
C TYR A 247 17.25 10.84 11.06
N THR A 248 16.70 10.54 12.24
CA THR A 248 15.25 10.70 12.49
C THR A 248 14.86 12.17 12.49
N TYR A 249 15.68 13.04 13.09
CA TYR A 249 15.41 14.47 13.09
C TYR A 249 15.52 15.06 11.68
N GLN A 250 16.53 14.67 10.90
CA GLN A 250 16.63 15.06 9.48
C GLN A 250 15.41 14.61 8.68
N TYR A 251 14.96 13.36 8.88
CA TYR A 251 13.76 12.82 8.23
C TYR A 251 12.52 13.64 8.58
N LEU A 252 12.32 13.92 9.87
CA LEU A 252 11.17 14.66 10.37
C LEU A 252 11.18 16.10 9.86
N LEU A 253 12.33 16.80 9.93
CA LEU A 253 12.51 18.15 9.43
C LEU A 253 12.21 18.23 7.93
N GLY A 254 12.84 17.37 7.12
CA GLY A 254 12.60 17.36 5.69
C GLY A 254 11.15 17.06 5.31
N LYS A 255 10.42 16.26 6.12
CA LYS A 255 9.00 16.00 5.90
C LYS A 255 8.12 17.19 6.32
N LEU A 256 8.39 17.80 7.48
CA LEU A 256 7.67 18.99 7.96
C LEU A 256 7.86 20.16 7.00
N GLU A 257 9.08 20.39 6.50
CA GLU A 257 9.36 21.41 5.49
C GLU A 257 8.64 21.13 4.17
N ALA A 258 8.67 19.88 3.68
CA ALA A 258 7.97 19.50 2.45
C ALA A 258 6.45 19.67 2.54
N ASP A 259 5.88 19.48 3.73
CA ASP A 259 4.45 19.66 3.99
C ASP A 259 4.12 21.10 4.47
N SER A 260 5.07 22.03 4.38
CA SER A 260 4.94 23.46 4.74
C SER A 260 4.63 23.75 6.22
N LEU A 261 4.95 22.84 7.13
CA LEU A 261 4.74 22.96 8.58
C LEU A 261 5.96 23.63 9.27
N LYS A 262 6.20 24.90 8.93
CA LYS A 262 7.41 25.64 9.34
C LYS A 262 7.55 25.79 10.86
N GLU A 263 6.47 26.12 11.56
CA GLU A 263 6.48 26.31 13.03
C GLU A 263 6.98 25.05 13.76
N LEU A 264 6.43 23.90 13.39
CA LEU A 264 6.86 22.61 13.94
C LEU A 264 8.30 22.27 13.56
N SER A 265 8.75 22.66 12.36
CA SER A 265 10.14 22.44 11.94
C SER A 265 11.12 23.26 12.79
N GLU A 266 10.78 24.50 13.15
CA GLU A 266 11.59 25.34 14.02
C GLU A 266 11.66 24.78 15.44
N GLU A 267 10.55 24.27 15.98
CA GLU A 267 10.53 23.62 17.28
C GLU A 267 11.41 22.35 17.30
N VAL A 268 11.43 21.56 16.21
CA VAL A 268 12.36 20.40 16.10
C VAL A 268 13.82 20.85 16.03
N ARG A 269 14.13 21.97 15.36
CA ARG A 269 15.50 22.51 15.32
C ARG A 269 15.98 22.97 16.70
N ALA A 270 15.06 23.40 17.56
CA ALA A 270 15.36 23.76 18.95
C ALA A 270 15.69 22.54 19.83
N PHE A 271 15.39 21.30 19.41
CA PHE A 271 15.78 20.11 20.17
C PHE A 271 17.32 19.95 20.22
N PRO A 272 17.87 19.52 21.37
CA PRO A 272 19.31 19.35 21.52
C PRO A 272 19.85 18.30 20.53
N GLY A 273 20.88 18.69 19.78
CA GLY A 273 21.51 17.87 18.75
C GLY A 273 20.96 18.07 17.32
N CYS A 274 19.99 18.97 17.11
CA CYS A 274 19.44 19.27 15.79
C CYS A 274 20.08 20.48 15.07
N GLY A 275 20.89 21.29 15.78
CA GLY A 275 21.35 22.60 15.27
C GLY A 275 22.26 22.60 14.03
N SER A 276 22.80 21.46 13.60
CA SER A 276 23.71 21.36 12.44
C SER A 276 23.17 20.55 11.27
N LEU A 277 21.86 20.27 11.24
CA LEU A 277 21.27 19.40 10.23
C LEU A 277 20.94 20.16 8.95
N ASP A 278 21.87 20.11 7.99
CA ASP A 278 21.63 20.62 6.64
C ASP A 278 20.80 19.62 5.82
N VAL A 279 19.62 20.06 5.35
CA VAL A 279 18.71 19.26 4.52
C VAL A 279 19.23 19.30 3.08
N ALA A 280 20.10 18.35 2.75
CA ALA A 280 20.75 18.29 1.44
C ALA A 280 19.72 18.15 0.29
N LYS A 281 19.59 19.20 -0.52
CA LYS A 281 18.73 19.27 -1.71
C LYS A 281 19.14 18.27 -2.79
N SER A 282 18.17 17.58 -3.37
CA SER A 282 18.38 16.53 -4.39
C SER A 282 18.63 17.14 -5.79
N ARG A 283 19.80 16.84 -6.39
CA ARG A 283 20.14 17.20 -7.79
C ARG A 283 19.74 16.08 -8.78
N LEU A 284 19.23 16.46 -9.95
CA LEU A 284 18.88 15.58 -11.07
C LEU A 284 20.10 15.26 -11.94
N ILE A 285 20.34 13.97 -12.22
CA ILE A 285 21.19 13.51 -13.33
C ILE A 285 20.57 12.20 -13.84
N ILE A 286 20.52 11.99 -15.15
CA ILE A 286 19.78 10.92 -15.82
C ILE A 286 20.81 10.07 -16.60
N GLN A 287 20.62 8.74 -16.65
CA GLN A 287 21.15 7.74 -17.62
C GLN A 287 21.92 6.52 -17.06
N SER A 288 22.28 6.43 -15.77
CA SER A 288 23.01 5.25 -15.24
C SER A 288 22.29 4.54 -14.10
N ILE A 289 22.30 3.19 -14.10
CA ILE A 289 21.82 2.39 -12.95
C ILE A 289 22.55 2.78 -11.66
N SER A 290 23.84 3.09 -11.75
CA SER A 290 24.66 3.54 -10.62
C SER A 290 24.13 4.84 -10.04
N LEU A 291 23.56 5.69 -10.90
CA LEU A 291 23.02 6.98 -10.53
C LEU A 291 21.64 6.86 -9.92
N VAL A 292 20.74 6.06 -10.51
CA VAL A 292 19.46 5.73 -9.86
C VAL A 292 19.73 5.11 -8.49
N LEU A 293 20.71 4.22 -8.38
CA LEU A 293 21.13 3.67 -7.09
C LEU A 293 21.75 4.71 -6.16
N ALA A 294 22.47 5.70 -6.68
CA ALA A 294 22.99 6.81 -5.88
C ALA A 294 21.84 7.72 -5.38
N ILE A 295 20.82 7.99 -6.21
CA ILE A 295 19.60 8.69 -5.81
C ILE A 295 18.84 7.88 -4.74
N LEU A 296 18.70 6.57 -4.94
CA LEU A 296 18.04 5.67 -3.98
C LEU A 296 18.83 5.52 -2.68
N LYS A 297 20.16 5.49 -2.76
CA LYS A 297 21.05 5.44 -1.59
C LYS A 297 21.03 6.77 -0.84
N ARG A 298 21.12 7.88 -1.56
CA ARG A 298 21.03 9.24 -0.99
C ARG A 298 19.67 9.46 -0.33
N SER A 299 18.57 9.13 -0.99
CA SER A 299 17.22 9.20 -0.40
C SER A 299 17.06 8.28 0.81
N SER A 300 17.62 7.07 0.77
CA SER A 300 17.62 6.18 1.94
C SER A 300 18.41 6.79 3.11
N GLN A 301 19.52 7.49 2.83
CA GLN A 301 20.37 8.16 3.81
C GLN A 301 19.80 9.50 4.31
N SER A 302 19.14 10.28 3.44
CA SER A 302 18.53 11.56 3.79
C SER A 302 17.12 11.41 4.37
N GLY A 303 16.49 10.24 4.18
CA GLY A 303 15.14 9.96 4.64
C GLY A 303 14.05 10.39 3.68
N VAL A 304 14.28 11.44 2.89
CA VAL A 304 13.33 11.88 1.87
C VAL A 304 13.25 10.81 0.77
N PRO A 305 12.11 10.14 0.54
CA PRO A 305 12.00 9.13 -0.50
C PRO A 305 12.33 9.76 -1.85
N ALA A 306 13.07 9.05 -2.69
CA ALA A 306 13.38 9.55 -4.02
C ALA A 306 12.09 9.84 -4.79
N ASN A 307 12.08 10.90 -5.59
CA ASN A 307 10.95 11.19 -6.46
C ASN A 307 10.83 10.08 -7.52
N ALA A 308 9.75 9.32 -7.50
CA ALA A 308 9.52 8.26 -8.48
C ALA A 308 9.57 8.78 -9.93
N ALA A 309 9.12 10.01 -10.17
CA ALA A 309 9.13 10.64 -11.49
C ALA A 309 10.55 10.80 -12.08
N SER A 310 11.57 11.01 -11.24
CA SER A 310 12.96 11.13 -11.71
C SER A 310 13.58 9.78 -12.09
N ILE A 311 12.95 8.67 -11.69
CA ILE A 311 13.40 7.31 -12.03
C ILE A 311 12.71 6.81 -13.31
N VAL A 312 11.56 7.36 -13.71
CA VAL A 312 10.83 6.93 -14.92
C VAL A 312 11.71 6.88 -16.18
N PRO A 313 12.58 7.86 -16.49
CA PRO A 313 13.45 7.81 -17.68
C PRO A 313 14.36 6.57 -17.72
N TYR A 314 14.73 6.01 -16.56
CA TYR A 314 15.47 4.75 -16.52
C TYR A 314 14.63 3.60 -17.10
N PHE A 315 13.34 3.54 -16.79
CA PHE A 315 12.46 2.52 -17.36
C PHE A 315 12.20 2.74 -18.85
N ASP A 316 12.13 4.00 -19.29
CA ASP A 316 11.97 4.36 -20.70
C ASP A 316 13.12 3.80 -21.56
N ILE A 317 14.37 3.88 -21.06
CA ILE A 317 15.56 3.35 -21.74
C ILE A 317 15.65 1.82 -21.63
N TYR A 318 15.55 1.27 -20.41
CA TYR A 318 15.94 -0.14 -20.19
C TYR A 318 14.84 -1.15 -20.51
N LYS A 319 13.57 -0.74 -20.61
CA LYS A 319 12.49 -1.64 -21.05
C LYS A 319 12.28 -1.67 -22.56
N THR A 320 12.72 -0.66 -23.31
CA THR A 320 12.68 -0.69 -24.78
C THR A 320 13.76 -1.59 -25.36
N ASP A 321 14.93 -1.65 -24.72
CA ASP A 321 16.14 -2.23 -25.30
C ASP A 321 16.32 -3.74 -25.05
N LEU A 322 15.25 -4.48 -24.73
CA LEU A 322 15.28 -5.92 -24.40
C LEU A 322 16.22 -6.32 -23.22
N ARG A 323 16.75 -5.34 -22.49
CA ARG A 323 17.67 -5.56 -21.35
C ARG A 323 16.91 -5.72 -20.03
N GLY A 324 15.93 -6.64 -19.98
CA GLY A 324 15.09 -6.90 -18.79
C GLY A 324 15.87 -7.18 -17.51
N GLY A 325 17.09 -7.71 -17.61
CA GLY A 325 17.99 -7.95 -16.48
C GLY A 325 18.38 -6.68 -15.70
N ALA A 326 18.41 -5.51 -16.34
CA ALA A 326 18.77 -4.25 -15.67
C ALA A 326 17.71 -3.81 -14.65
N VAL A 327 16.42 -3.93 -15.01
CA VAL A 327 15.30 -3.64 -14.11
C VAL A 327 15.32 -4.58 -12.90
N ASN A 328 15.55 -5.88 -13.09
CA ASN A 328 15.65 -6.81 -11.96
C ASN A 328 16.86 -6.52 -11.07
N LYS A 329 18.01 -6.16 -11.64
CA LYS A 329 19.19 -5.71 -10.88
C LYS A 329 18.87 -4.47 -10.06
N LEU A 330 18.14 -3.50 -10.63
CA LEU A 330 17.71 -2.30 -9.92
C LEU A 330 16.77 -2.65 -8.75
N ARG A 331 15.73 -3.47 -8.98
CA ARG A 331 14.81 -3.89 -7.91
C ARG A 331 15.53 -4.67 -6.80
N ALA A 332 16.39 -5.61 -7.15
CA ALA A 332 17.16 -6.40 -6.18
C ALA A 332 18.08 -5.52 -5.33
N ARG A 333 18.76 -4.55 -5.95
CA ARG A 333 19.61 -3.59 -5.23
C ARG A 333 18.79 -2.61 -4.40
N ALA A 334 17.68 -2.10 -4.92
CA ALA A 334 16.76 -1.25 -4.16
C ALA A 334 16.20 -1.96 -2.93
N TYR A 335 15.82 -3.23 -3.06
CA TYR A 335 15.36 -4.07 -1.96
C TYR A 335 16.45 -4.27 -0.89
N ARG A 336 17.70 -4.48 -1.30
CA ARG A 336 18.85 -4.54 -0.37
C ARG A 336 19.11 -3.20 0.34
N LEU A 337 18.75 -2.07 -0.27
CA LEU A 337 18.87 -0.75 0.36
C LEU A 337 17.75 -0.53 1.40
N SER A 338 16.48 -0.62 0.98
CA SER A 338 15.33 -0.51 1.89
C SER A 338 14.02 -0.93 1.21
N LEU A 339 13.00 -1.27 2.02
CA LEU A 339 11.64 -1.50 1.51
C LEU A 339 11.04 -0.24 0.85
N THR A 340 11.37 0.93 1.38
CA THR A 340 10.97 2.22 0.79
C THR A 340 11.60 2.42 -0.58
N ALA A 341 12.90 2.14 -0.73
CA ALA A 341 13.59 2.28 -2.00
C ALA A 341 13.01 1.37 -3.10
N VAL A 342 12.72 0.10 -2.78
CA VAL A 342 12.06 -0.79 -3.76
C VAL A 342 10.62 -0.34 -4.05
N SER A 343 9.87 0.16 -3.06
CA SER A 343 8.54 0.73 -3.29
C SER A 343 8.60 1.92 -4.24
N THR A 344 9.57 2.83 -4.09
CA THR A 344 9.77 3.97 -5.00
C THR A 344 10.12 3.53 -6.42
N VAL A 345 10.99 2.52 -6.57
CA VAL A 345 11.33 1.95 -7.89
C VAL A 345 10.10 1.34 -8.55
N LEU A 346 9.27 0.61 -7.79
CA LEU A 346 8.04 0.03 -8.30
C LEU A 346 7.00 1.10 -8.64
N LEU A 347 6.89 2.19 -7.87
CA LEU A 347 6.05 3.33 -8.22
C LEU A 347 6.48 3.98 -9.53
N ALA A 348 7.79 4.17 -9.72
CA ALA A 348 8.34 4.68 -10.97
C ALA A 348 8.03 3.75 -12.15
N GLU A 349 8.04 2.44 -11.91
CA GLU A 349 7.64 1.45 -12.92
C GLU A 349 6.15 1.49 -13.25
N LEU A 350 5.28 1.64 -12.24
CA LEU A 350 3.84 1.86 -12.43
C LEU A 350 3.60 3.13 -13.27
N LEU A 351 4.31 4.23 -12.95
CA LEU A 351 4.24 5.48 -13.70
C LEU A 351 4.71 5.32 -15.14
N HIS A 352 5.77 4.56 -15.39
CA HIS A 352 6.24 4.23 -16.74
C HIS A 352 5.14 3.54 -17.55
N HIS A 353 4.53 2.47 -17.02
CA HIS A 353 3.45 1.76 -17.72
C HIS A 353 2.21 2.63 -17.89
N HIS A 354 1.86 3.42 -16.88
CA HIS A 354 0.75 4.37 -16.95
C HIS A 354 0.96 5.40 -18.08
N ARG A 355 2.18 5.96 -18.21
CA ARG A 355 2.51 6.93 -19.30
C ARG A 355 2.38 6.33 -20.69
N ARG A 356 2.59 5.02 -20.84
CA ARG A 356 2.47 4.30 -22.11
C ARG A 356 1.07 3.72 -22.38
N GLY A 357 0.08 4.04 -21.54
CA GLY A 357 -1.28 3.48 -21.65
C GLY A 357 -1.35 1.97 -21.38
N GLN A 358 -0.33 1.39 -20.74
CA GLN A 358 -0.26 -0.05 -20.46
C GLN A 358 -0.93 -0.38 -19.12
N PHE A 359 -2.22 -0.06 -19.00
CA PHE A 359 -2.95 -0.12 -17.73
C PHE A 359 -3.04 -1.53 -17.12
N ILE A 360 -3.10 -2.58 -17.95
CA ILE A 360 -3.05 -3.98 -17.46
C ILE A 360 -1.72 -4.26 -16.73
N HIS A 361 -0.61 -3.70 -17.20
CA HIS A 361 0.70 -3.87 -16.55
C HIS A 361 0.75 -3.12 -15.21
N VAL A 362 0.06 -1.99 -15.08
CA VAL A 362 -0.10 -1.26 -13.82
C VAL A 362 -0.82 -2.15 -12.81
N LEU A 363 -1.97 -2.74 -13.19
CA LEU A 363 -2.71 -3.66 -12.32
C LEU A 363 -1.87 -4.88 -11.93
N TRP A 364 -1.13 -5.45 -12.88
CA TRP A 364 -0.35 -6.66 -12.64
C TRP A 364 0.84 -6.42 -11.72
N LEU A 365 1.60 -5.33 -11.95
CA LEU A 365 2.69 -4.94 -11.05
C LEU A 365 2.17 -4.65 -9.65
N PHE A 366 1.00 -4.00 -9.56
CA PHE A 366 0.37 -3.72 -8.28
C PHE A 366 -0.01 -5.00 -7.55
N ASP A 367 -0.75 -5.92 -8.19
CA ASP A 367 -1.11 -7.19 -7.56
C ASP A 367 0.12 -8.04 -7.20
N LYS A 368 1.13 -8.11 -8.08
CA LYS A 368 2.35 -8.90 -7.81
C LYS A 368 3.11 -8.39 -6.59
N PHE A 369 3.33 -7.08 -6.49
CA PHE A 369 4.25 -6.51 -5.52
C PHE A 369 3.58 -5.84 -4.32
N PHE A 370 2.28 -5.55 -4.36
CA PHE A 370 1.58 -4.82 -3.32
C PHE A 370 0.35 -5.56 -2.80
N HIS A 371 0.03 -5.35 -1.52
CA HIS A 371 -1.25 -5.77 -0.97
C HIS A 371 -2.38 -5.00 -1.63
N VAL A 372 -3.48 -5.69 -1.98
CA VAL A 372 -4.63 -5.13 -2.70
C VAL A 372 -5.54 -4.38 -1.73
N VAL A 373 -5.02 -3.24 -1.25
CA VAL A 373 -5.56 -2.43 -0.16
C VAL A 373 -5.87 -1.04 -0.73
N GLY A 374 -7.08 -0.51 -0.47
CA GLY A 374 -7.52 0.80 -0.96
C GLY A 374 -8.07 0.80 -2.39
N VAL A 375 -8.17 -0.39 -3.00
CA VAL A 375 -8.68 -0.59 -4.37
C VAL A 375 -9.63 -1.80 -4.40
N PRO A 376 -10.58 -1.88 -5.34
CA PRO A 376 -11.54 -2.97 -5.39
C PRO A 376 -10.90 -4.27 -5.86
N ALA A 377 -10.59 -5.17 -4.92
CA ALA A 377 -9.83 -6.39 -5.20
C ALA A 377 -10.51 -7.30 -6.24
N ARG A 378 -11.85 -7.38 -6.22
CA ARG A 378 -12.64 -8.10 -7.22
C ARG A 378 -12.43 -7.52 -8.62
N ASP A 379 -12.45 -6.20 -8.74
CA ASP A 379 -12.27 -5.48 -10.00
C ASP A 379 -10.84 -5.56 -10.55
N VAL A 380 -9.84 -5.50 -9.66
CA VAL A 380 -8.44 -5.75 -10.02
C VAL A 380 -8.29 -7.17 -10.55
N ALA A 381 -8.79 -8.18 -9.82
CA ALA A 381 -8.71 -9.58 -10.24
C ALA A 381 -9.53 -9.89 -11.50
N ARG A 382 -10.67 -9.21 -11.70
CA ARG A 382 -11.52 -9.33 -12.90
C ARG A 382 -10.83 -8.84 -14.16
N ARG A 383 -10.10 -7.72 -14.06
CA ARG A 383 -9.42 -7.07 -15.21
C ARG A 383 -8.02 -7.62 -15.47
N LEU A 384 -7.40 -8.28 -14.49
CA LEU A 384 -6.20 -9.06 -14.73
C LEU A 384 -6.55 -10.28 -15.57
N TRP A 385 -5.90 -10.42 -16.72
CA TRP A 385 -6.09 -11.58 -17.59
C TRP A 385 -5.87 -12.86 -16.80
N LYS A 386 -6.94 -13.65 -16.62
CA LYS A 386 -6.81 -15.04 -16.22
C LYS A 386 -6.05 -15.78 -17.31
N ARG A 387 -5.27 -16.79 -16.93
CA ARG A 387 -4.48 -17.65 -17.82
C ARG A 387 -5.26 -18.14 -19.05
N ASP A 388 -6.57 -18.28 -18.92
CA ASP A 388 -7.48 -18.75 -19.98
C ASP A 388 -7.73 -17.72 -21.10
N HIS A 389 -7.37 -16.44 -20.92
CA HIS A 389 -7.56 -15.41 -21.95
C HIS A 389 -6.44 -15.36 -23.00
N TYR A 390 -5.36 -16.13 -22.80
CA TYR A 390 -4.30 -16.24 -23.81
C TYR A 390 -4.72 -17.21 -24.92
N PRO A 391 -4.45 -16.90 -26.20
CA PRO A 391 -4.68 -17.85 -27.29
C PRO A 391 -3.80 -19.10 -27.06
N LEU A 392 -4.29 -20.28 -27.46
CA LEU A 392 -3.68 -21.59 -27.16
C LEU A 392 -2.20 -21.67 -27.53
N ASN A 393 -1.78 -21.00 -28.61
CA ASN A 393 -0.39 -20.90 -29.05
C ASN A 393 0.51 -20.02 -28.15
N MET A 394 -0.06 -19.18 -27.30
CA MET A 394 0.64 -18.45 -26.23
C MET A 394 0.54 -19.15 -24.87
N ARG A 395 -0.30 -20.18 -24.72
CA ARG A 395 -0.42 -21.00 -23.50
C ARG A 395 0.68 -22.05 -23.32
N VAL A 396 1.63 -22.14 -24.27
CA VAL A 396 2.58 -23.26 -24.40
C VAL A 396 3.53 -23.40 -23.20
N PHE A 397 3.72 -22.35 -22.39
CA PHE A 397 4.41 -22.49 -21.11
C PHE A 397 3.45 -22.35 -19.92
N PRO A 398 3.35 -23.36 -19.03
CA PRO A 398 2.44 -23.37 -17.88
C PRO A 398 2.60 -22.26 -16.83
N TRP A 399 3.42 -21.24 -17.09
CA TRP A 399 3.81 -20.19 -16.15
C TRP A 399 4.00 -18.82 -16.83
N ALA A 400 3.85 -18.75 -18.16
CA ALA A 400 4.26 -17.56 -18.90
C ALA A 400 3.07 -16.64 -19.21
N LEU A 401 2.94 -15.55 -18.45
CA LEU A 401 2.50 -14.27 -19.02
C LEU A 401 3.40 -13.94 -20.25
N PRO A 402 3.04 -13.03 -21.16
CA PRO A 402 3.90 -12.61 -22.26
C PRO A 402 5.34 -12.46 -21.76
N PRO A 403 6.38 -12.96 -22.47
CA PRO A 403 7.75 -13.04 -21.95
C PRO A 403 8.21 -11.77 -21.23
N ARG A 404 7.83 -10.60 -21.77
CA ARG A 404 8.10 -9.26 -21.22
C ARG A 404 7.53 -8.99 -19.82
N ILE A 405 6.47 -9.69 -19.41
CA ILE A 405 5.83 -9.60 -18.08
C ILE A 405 6.48 -10.62 -17.12
N THR A 406 6.79 -11.83 -17.60
CA THR A 406 7.47 -12.87 -16.80
C THR A 406 8.96 -12.71 -16.60
N GLU A 407 9.62 -11.86 -17.40
CA GLU A 407 11.06 -11.56 -17.27
C GLU A 407 11.44 -11.02 -15.87
N THR A 408 10.46 -10.66 -15.05
CA THR A 408 10.68 -10.25 -13.67
C THR A 408 10.96 -11.45 -12.75
N THR A 409 12.18 -12.00 -12.84
CA THR A 409 12.68 -13.04 -11.90
C THR A 409 12.76 -12.54 -10.45
N PHE A 410 12.69 -11.22 -10.25
CA PHE A 410 12.67 -10.63 -8.93
C PHE A 410 11.33 -10.91 -8.23
N ASN A 411 11.39 -11.78 -7.21
CA ASN A 411 10.30 -12.02 -6.27
C ASN A 411 10.65 -11.36 -4.95
N LEU A 412 9.72 -10.55 -4.42
CA LEU A 412 9.81 -10.08 -3.05
C LEU A 412 9.38 -11.21 -2.11
N PRO A 413 10.05 -11.39 -0.95
CA PRO A 413 9.62 -12.38 0.03
C PRO A 413 8.27 -12.04 0.66
N SER A 414 7.83 -10.79 0.54
CA SER A 414 6.54 -10.29 1.02
C SER A 414 6.02 -9.19 0.11
N LYS A 415 4.69 -9.08 -0.02
CA LYS A 415 4.07 -7.95 -0.69
C LYS A 415 4.32 -6.67 0.10
N LEU A 416 4.50 -5.57 -0.61
CA LEU A 416 4.66 -4.24 -0.06
C LEU A 416 3.31 -3.62 0.21
N TRP A 417 3.32 -2.58 1.03
CA TRP A 417 2.14 -1.78 1.28
C TRP A 417 2.08 -0.61 0.32
N PRO A 418 0.95 -0.40 -0.37
CA PRO A 418 0.86 0.67 -1.35
C PRO A 418 0.73 2.03 -0.65
N THR A 419 1.29 3.07 -1.28
CA THR A 419 1.00 4.47 -0.92
C THR A 419 -0.21 4.99 -1.71
N THR A 420 -0.74 6.15 -1.34
CA THR A 420 -1.85 6.81 -2.05
C THR A 420 -1.58 6.99 -3.55
N HIS A 421 -0.34 7.29 -3.93
CA HIS A 421 0.03 7.38 -5.34
C HIS A 421 -0.04 6.04 -6.08
N HIS A 422 0.28 4.92 -5.40
CA HIS A 422 0.15 3.60 -6.02
C HIS A 422 -1.33 3.28 -6.26
N THR A 423 -2.18 3.48 -5.25
CA THR A 423 -3.62 3.20 -5.36
C THR A 423 -4.30 4.13 -6.34
N ALA A 424 -3.95 5.42 -6.40
CA ALA A 424 -4.48 6.36 -7.39
C ALA A 424 -4.14 5.97 -8.84
N LEU A 425 -2.94 5.42 -9.10
CA LEU A 425 -2.59 4.87 -10.41
C LEU A 425 -3.39 3.63 -10.76
N VAL A 426 -3.69 2.78 -9.76
CA VAL A 426 -4.55 1.61 -9.95
C VAL A 426 -5.98 2.01 -10.25
N TRP A 427 -6.56 2.96 -9.51
CA TRP A 427 -7.88 3.51 -9.84
C TRP A 427 -7.93 4.10 -11.23
N THR A 428 -6.88 4.82 -11.64
CA THR A 428 -6.76 5.32 -13.00
C THR A 428 -6.74 4.17 -14.01
N ALA A 429 -5.92 3.14 -13.78
CA ALA A 429 -5.89 1.96 -14.64
C ALA A 429 -7.23 1.22 -14.72
N LEU A 430 -7.97 1.09 -13.61
CA LEU A 430 -9.29 0.46 -13.58
C LEU A 430 -10.30 1.23 -14.44
N VAL A 431 -10.35 2.57 -14.32
CA VAL A 431 -11.25 3.42 -15.11
C VAL A 431 -10.90 3.37 -16.60
N GLN A 432 -9.61 3.37 -16.94
CA GLN A 432 -9.14 3.27 -18.33
C GLN A 432 -9.42 1.89 -18.96
N LEU A 433 -9.62 0.87 -18.14
CA LEU A 433 -9.96 -0.49 -18.55
C LEU A 433 -11.47 -0.78 -18.43
N CYS A 434 -12.31 0.23 -18.25
CA CYS A 434 -13.76 0.05 -18.33
C CYS A 434 -14.20 -0.04 -19.79
N GLU A 435 -15.13 -0.95 -20.08
CA GLU A 435 -15.66 -1.17 -21.42
C GLU A 435 -16.97 -0.41 -21.63
N SER A 436 -17.74 -0.19 -20.56
CA SER A 436 -19.01 0.54 -20.55
C SER A 436 -18.96 1.78 -19.65
N GLU A 437 -19.91 2.68 -19.85
CA GLU A 437 -20.17 3.79 -18.93
C GLU A 437 -20.65 3.29 -17.56
N GLU A 438 -21.46 2.23 -17.54
CA GLU A 438 -21.99 1.62 -16.30
C GLU A 438 -20.85 1.13 -15.41
N ASP A 439 -19.82 0.49 -15.98
CA ASP A 439 -18.63 0.05 -15.24
C ASP A 439 -17.91 1.24 -14.55
N VAL A 440 -17.86 2.41 -15.21
CA VAL A 440 -17.24 3.62 -14.64
C VAL A 440 -18.08 4.15 -13.48
N VAL A 441 -19.41 4.15 -13.62
CA VAL A 441 -20.33 4.58 -12.57
C VAL A 441 -20.26 3.64 -11.37
N ASP A 442 -20.24 2.32 -11.59
CA ASP A 442 -20.12 1.32 -10.53
C ASP A 442 -18.80 1.46 -9.77
N LEU A 443 -17.67 1.60 -10.49
CA LEU A 443 -16.37 1.84 -9.85
C LEU A 443 -16.36 3.16 -9.06
N TYR A 444 -17.03 4.20 -9.57
CA TYR A 444 -17.14 5.47 -8.87
C TYR A 444 -17.94 5.33 -7.58
N ASN A 445 -19.10 4.67 -7.63
CA ASN A 445 -19.92 4.40 -6.44
C ASN A 445 -19.14 3.59 -5.40
N GLN A 446 -18.36 2.59 -5.83
CA GLN A 446 -17.46 1.86 -4.92
C GLN A 446 -16.41 2.76 -4.25
N LEU A 447 -15.87 3.77 -4.95
CA LEU A 447 -14.97 4.76 -4.34
C LEU A 447 -15.72 5.60 -3.29
N LEU A 448 -16.93 6.06 -3.61
CA LEU A 448 -17.77 6.86 -2.74
C LEU A 448 -18.20 6.10 -1.47
N GLU A 449 -18.56 4.83 -1.58
CA GLU A 449 -18.92 3.97 -0.45
C GLU A 449 -17.73 3.77 0.49
N ARG A 450 -16.55 3.49 -0.07
CA ARG A 450 -15.33 3.23 0.73
C ARG A 450 -14.84 4.48 1.45
N THR A 451 -14.96 5.64 0.82
CA THR A 451 -14.63 6.92 1.44
C THR A 451 -15.63 7.27 2.54
N ALA A 452 -16.92 6.99 2.35
CA ALA A 452 -17.94 7.17 3.39
C ALA A 452 -17.73 6.23 4.59
N GLN A 453 -17.48 4.94 4.36
CA GLN A 453 -17.15 3.96 5.40
C GLN A 453 -15.95 4.45 6.22
N PHE A 454 -14.93 4.95 5.53
CA PHE A 454 -13.72 5.45 6.17
C PHE A 454 -13.96 6.70 7.04
N GLN A 455 -14.82 7.61 6.59
CA GLN A 455 -15.22 8.79 7.35
C GLN A 455 -16.03 8.41 8.60
N GLN A 456 -16.92 7.42 8.50
CA GLN A 456 -17.69 6.90 9.63
C GLN A 456 -16.78 6.24 10.68
N GLU A 457 -15.83 5.41 10.26
CA GLU A 457 -14.82 4.81 11.14
C GLU A 457 -14.02 5.89 11.87
N SER A 458 -13.60 6.94 11.15
CA SER A 458 -12.86 8.08 11.73
C SER A 458 -13.69 8.89 12.72
N GLN A 459 -15.02 8.99 12.54
CA GLN A 459 -15.93 9.69 13.45
C GLN A 459 -16.23 8.87 14.71
N GLN A 460 -16.50 7.57 14.56
CA GLN A 460 -16.73 6.67 15.69
C GLN A 460 -15.51 6.60 16.61
N GLN A 461 -14.31 6.67 16.03
CA GLN A 461 -13.07 6.60 16.78
C GLN A 461 -12.72 7.87 17.57
N LYS A 462 -13.28 9.02 17.21
CA LYS A 462 -13.08 10.28 17.96
C LYS A 462 -13.79 10.29 19.31
N GLN A 463 -14.61 9.30 19.65
CA GLN A 463 -15.11 9.15 21.02
C GLN A 463 -14.04 8.50 21.90
N PRO A 464 -13.44 9.24 22.86
CA PRO A 464 -12.41 8.70 23.73
C PRO A 464 -13.04 7.76 24.74
N HIS A 465 -13.20 6.48 24.38
CA HIS A 465 -13.42 5.44 25.38
C HIS A 465 -12.11 5.26 26.16
N ILE A 466 -11.95 6.02 27.24
CA ILE A 466 -10.76 6.09 28.11
C ILE A 466 -10.47 4.78 28.89
N GLY A 467 -11.26 3.72 28.70
CA GLY A 467 -11.07 2.45 29.41
C GLY A 467 -10.42 1.36 28.56
N TRP A 468 -9.11 1.14 28.70
CA TRP A 468 -8.43 -0.09 28.22
C TRP A 468 -9.06 -1.39 28.80
N HIS A 469 -9.87 -1.26 29.85
CA HIS A 469 -10.60 -2.38 30.46
C HIS A 469 -11.87 -2.80 29.71
N SER A 470 -12.34 -2.01 28.74
CA SER A 470 -13.56 -2.33 27.97
C SER A 470 -13.30 -3.11 26.68
N LEU A 471 -12.09 -3.66 26.50
CA LEU A 471 -11.71 -4.50 25.35
C LEU A 471 -12.14 -5.98 25.49
N HIS A 472 -12.67 -6.39 26.65
CA HIS A 472 -13.02 -7.80 26.92
C HIS A 472 -14.51 -8.15 26.74
N HIS A 473 -15.38 -7.22 26.29
CA HIS A 473 -16.82 -7.51 26.21
C HIS A 473 -17.56 -7.08 24.94
N GLN A 474 -16.88 -6.77 23.82
CA GLN A 474 -17.57 -6.64 22.53
C GLN A 474 -17.57 -7.98 21.78
N ASP A 475 -18.66 -8.72 21.97
CA ASP A 475 -18.91 -10.08 21.46
C ASP A 475 -19.25 -10.18 19.95
N ASN A 476 -19.08 -9.09 19.19
CA ASN A 476 -19.30 -9.10 17.74
C ASN A 476 -17.98 -8.89 17.00
N GLY A 477 -17.46 -10.00 16.49
CA GLY A 477 -16.15 -10.11 15.85
C GLY A 477 -15.91 -9.16 14.68
N PHE A 478 -14.62 -8.91 14.48
CA PHE A 478 -13.99 -7.91 13.61
C PHE A 478 -13.98 -6.51 14.22
N THR A 479 -12.92 -6.22 14.98
CA THR A 479 -12.40 -4.85 15.04
C THR A 479 -12.06 -4.45 13.59
N PRO A 480 -12.80 -3.50 12.98
CA PRO A 480 -12.43 -3.01 11.66
C PRO A 480 -11.00 -2.48 11.79
N VAL A 481 -10.13 -2.93 10.89
CA VAL A 481 -8.74 -2.49 10.85
C VAL A 481 -8.76 -0.98 10.74
N VAL A 482 -8.56 -0.29 11.86
CA VAL A 482 -8.46 1.16 11.86
C VAL A 482 -7.28 1.52 10.98
N MET A 483 -7.55 2.12 9.84
CA MET A 483 -6.54 2.49 8.85
C MET A 483 -6.30 4.00 8.91
N SER A 484 -5.08 4.43 8.56
CA SER A 484 -4.67 5.85 8.54
C SER A 484 -5.66 6.74 7.76
N THR A 485 -5.94 7.93 8.32
CA THR A 485 -6.83 9.00 7.82
C THR A 485 -6.64 9.42 6.36
N ASP A 486 -5.53 9.03 5.73
CA ASP A 486 -5.10 9.54 4.42
C ASP A 486 -5.23 8.51 3.29
N ARG A 487 -6.07 7.48 3.44
CA ARG A 487 -6.13 6.38 2.45
C ARG A 487 -6.63 6.84 1.07
N TYR A 488 -7.58 7.77 1.06
CA TYR A 488 -8.14 8.33 -0.16
C TYR A 488 -7.85 9.82 -0.19
N ASP A 489 -7.02 10.22 -1.15
CA ASP A 489 -6.73 11.62 -1.44
C ASP A 489 -7.48 12.07 -2.69
N ALA A 490 -7.34 13.37 -2.99
CA ALA A 490 -7.92 13.98 -4.18
C ALA A 490 -7.46 13.30 -5.50
N ALA A 491 -6.30 12.64 -5.53
CA ALA A 491 -5.79 11.98 -6.73
C ALA A 491 -6.63 10.75 -7.13
N HIS A 492 -7.31 10.11 -6.18
CA HIS A 492 -8.21 8.97 -6.44
C HIS A 492 -9.44 9.36 -7.26
N PHE A 493 -9.89 10.61 -7.14
CA PHE A 493 -11.05 11.15 -7.84
C PHE A 493 -10.73 11.65 -9.25
N ARG A 494 -9.45 11.93 -9.54
CA ARG A 494 -8.99 12.42 -10.85
C ARG A 494 -9.48 11.60 -12.05
N PRO A 495 -9.33 10.26 -12.09
CA PRO A 495 -9.76 9.49 -13.24
C PRO A 495 -11.27 9.58 -13.46
N PHE A 496 -12.06 9.67 -12.39
CA PHE A 496 -13.52 9.81 -12.47
C PHE A 496 -13.96 11.21 -12.91
N LEU A 497 -13.28 12.25 -12.42
CA LEU A 497 -13.47 13.62 -12.91
C LEU A 497 -13.29 13.67 -14.43
N ILE A 498 -12.21 13.09 -14.96
CA ILE A 498 -11.95 13.08 -16.40
C ILE A 498 -12.99 12.22 -17.12
N ALA A 499 -13.20 10.98 -16.69
CA ALA A 499 -14.10 10.05 -17.36
C ALA A 499 -15.55 10.55 -17.40
N ARG A 500 -16.09 11.04 -16.27
CA ARG A 500 -17.48 11.55 -16.21
C ARG A 500 -17.68 12.83 -17.00
N THR A 501 -16.67 13.70 -17.04
CA THR A 501 -16.72 14.90 -17.89
C THR A 501 -16.79 14.52 -19.37
N LEU A 502 -15.96 13.56 -19.80
CA LEU A 502 -15.95 13.11 -21.19
C LEU A 502 -17.22 12.34 -21.59
N LEU A 503 -17.79 11.56 -20.67
CA LEU A 503 -18.98 10.74 -20.93
C LEU A 503 -20.27 11.55 -20.99
N ARG A 504 -20.53 12.39 -19.98
CA ARG A 504 -21.83 13.04 -19.79
C ARG A 504 -21.74 14.57 -19.68
N GLY A 505 -20.58 15.14 -20.00
CA GLY A 505 -20.37 16.58 -20.04
C GLY A 505 -19.89 17.18 -18.72
N ALA A 506 -19.61 18.48 -18.80
CA ALA A 506 -18.83 19.21 -17.82
C ALA A 506 -19.47 19.27 -16.42
N GLN A 507 -20.80 19.32 -16.34
CA GLN A 507 -21.54 19.40 -15.07
C GLN A 507 -21.34 18.15 -14.20
N LEU A 508 -21.31 16.96 -14.79
CA LEU A 508 -21.10 15.73 -14.05
C LEU A 508 -19.64 15.56 -13.62
N GLY A 509 -18.70 16.21 -14.29
CA GLY A 509 -17.35 16.40 -13.79
C GLY A 509 -17.31 17.24 -12.52
N LEU A 510 -18.03 18.37 -12.49
CA LEU A 510 -18.08 19.25 -11.31
C LEU A 510 -18.72 18.55 -10.11
N ARG A 511 -19.74 17.72 -10.32
CA ARG A 511 -20.33 16.90 -9.27
C ARG A 511 -19.30 16.02 -8.55
N VAL A 512 -18.25 15.58 -9.24
CA VAL A 512 -17.16 14.83 -8.58
C VAL A 512 -16.42 15.69 -7.55
N LEU A 513 -16.27 16.99 -7.80
CA LEU A 513 -15.68 17.93 -6.84
C LEU A 513 -16.60 18.16 -5.63
N ASP A 514 -17.90 18.26 -5.86
CA ASP A 514 -18.90 18.37 -4.78
C ASP A 514 -18.87 17.11 -3.91
N ASP A 515 -18.89 15.92 -4.55
CA ASP A 515 -18.78 14.62 -3.87
C ASP A 515 -17.50 14.48 -3.04
N MET A 516 -16.38 15.10 -3.46
CA MET A 516 -15.15 15.14 -2.69
C MET A 516 -15.30 16.03 -1.44
N GLN A 517 -15.87 17.22 -1.61
CA GLN A 517 -16.10 18.16 -0.50
C GLN A 517 -17.06 17.60 0.54
N ASP A 518 -18.15 16.96 0.10
CA ASP A 518 -19.13 16.29 0.96
C ASP A 518 -18.48 15.21 1.87
N ARG A 519 -17.38 14.62 1.41
CA ARG A 519 -16.61 13.59 2.13
C ARG A 519 -15.42 14.16 2.90
N GLY A 520 -15.30 15.48 2.99
CA GLY A 520 -14.19 16.16 3.67
C GLY A 520 -12.84 16.04 2.95
N ILE A 521 -12.85 15.72 1.65
CA ILE A 521 -11.63 15.60 0.84
C ILE A 521 -11.45 16.90 0.05
N THR A 522 -10.51 17.73 0.49
CA THR A 522 -10.21 18.99 -0.20
C THR A 522 -9.62 18.74 -1.60
N PRO A 523 -10.21 19.29 -2.68
CA PRO A 523 -9.64 19.20 -4.01
C PRO A 523 -8.25 19.83 -4.08
N SER A 524 -7.25 19.06 -4.51
CA SER A 524 -5.90 19.57 -4.67
C SER A 524 -5.75 20.46 -5.91
N VAL A 525 -4.74 21.33 -5.92
CA VAL A 525 -4.42 22.23 -7.05
C VAL A 525 -4.38 21.49 -8.40
N PRO A 526 -3.75 20.30 -8.54
CA PRO A 526 -3.79 19.54 -9.79
C PRO A 526 -5.19 19.07 -10.22
N ILE A 527 -6.08 18.77 -9.27
CA ILE A 527 -7.46 18.35 -9.55
C ILE A 527 -8.29 19.53 -10.02
N LEU A 528 -8.21 20.68 -9.34
CA LEU A 528 -8.88 21.90 -9.76
C LEU A 528 -8.38 22.38 -11.13
N GLY A 529 -7.07 22.33 -11.37
CA GLY A 529 -6.50 22.63 -12.68
C GLY A 529 -6.99 21.68 -13.78
N THR A 530 -7.12 20.39 -13.47
CA THR A 530 -7.71 19.41 -14.40
C THR A 530 -9.18 19.71 -14.66
N ALA A 531 -9.96 20.03 -13.63
CA ALA A 531 -11.37 20.39 -13.77
C ALA A 531 -11.55 21.64 -14.64
N ALA A 532 -10.81 22.72 -14.35
CA ALA A 532 -10.86 23.95 -15.14
C ALA A 532 -10.52 23.70 -16.62
N ALA A 533 -9.47 22.90 -16.88
CA ALA A 533 -9.08 22.55 -18.24
C ALA A 533 -10.18 21.76 -18.98
N LEU A 534 -10.87 20.86 -18.29
CA LEU A 534 -12.01 20.12 -18.84
C LEU A 534 -13.20 21.06 -19.12
N GLN A 535 -13.55 21.98 -18.20
CA GLN A 535 -14.63 22.96 -18.44
C GLN A 535 -14.36 23.81 -19.68
N ALA A 536 -13.13 24.33 -19.83
CA ALA A 536 -12.73 25.07 -21.02
C ALA A 536 -12.89 24.24 -22.30
N ARG A 537 -12.46 22.98 -22.27
CA ARG A 537 -12.63 22.03 -23.39
C ARG A 537 -14.08 21.69 -23.69
N HIS A 538 -15.00 21.84 -22.75
CA HIS A 538 -16.42 21.61 -22.97
C HIS A 538 -17.18 22.85 -23.45
N GLY A 539 -16.51 24.00 -23.60
CA GLY A 539 -17.13 25.24 -24.04
C GLY A 539 -17.68 26.10 -22.90
N GLU A 540 -17.23 25.86 -21.67
CA GLU A 540 -17.63 26.61 -20.47
C GLU A 540 -16.50 27.51 -19.95
N PRO A 541 -16.09 28.55 -20.71
CA PRO A 541 -14.93 29.37 -20.37
C PRO A 541 -15.12 30.15 -19.06
N ALA A 542 -16.33 30.63 -18.78
CA ALA A 542 -16.62 31.38 -17.56
C ALA A 542 -16.41 30.53 -16.30
N VAL A 543 -16.85 29.28 -16.33
CA VAL A 543 -16.66 28.33 -15.23
C VAL A 543 -15.18 27.98 -15.07
N ALA A 544 -14.47 27.74 -16.18
CA ALA A 544 -13.04 27.45 -16.15
C ALA A 544 -12.23 28.59 -15.50
N LEU A 545 -12.49 29.84 -15.89
CA LEU A 545 -11.83 31.02 -15.33
C LEU A 545 -12.21 31.23 -13.85
N ARG A 546 -13.45 30.94 -13.45
CA ARG A 546 -13.86 30.96 -12.04
C ARG A 546 -13.07 29.95 -11.21
N ILE A 547 -12.90 28.71 -11.70
CA ILE A 547 -12.10 27.68 -11.01
C ILE A 547 -10.62 28.11 -10.90
N LEU A 548 -10.03 28.69 -11.95
CA LEU A 548 -8.66 29.22 -11.87
C LEU A 548 -8.52 30.34 -10.83
N ASN A 549 -9.51 31.23 -10.72
CA ASN A 549 -9.50 32.27 -9.70
C ASN A 549 -9.60 31.69 -8.29
N LEU A 550 -10.42 30.66 -8.07
CA LEU A 550 -10.48 29.94 -6.80
C LEU A 550 -9.14 29.29 -6.44
N LEU A 551 -8.51 28.61 -7.40
CA LEU A 551 -7.21 27.97 -7.24
C LEU A 551 -6.14 29.00 -6.86
N ARG A 552 -6.14 30.17 -7.51
CA ARG A 552 -5.26 31.29 -7.15
C ARG A 552 -5.52 31.81 -5.74
N GLY A 553 -6.79 31.95 -5.35
CA GLY A 553 -7.17 32.34 -3.99
C GLY A 553 -6.65 31.36 -2.95
N GLN A 554 -6.79 30.05 -3.20
CA GLN A 554 -6.26 29.00 -2.32
C GLN A 554 -4.75 29.10 -2.14
N LEU A 555 -3.99 29.25 -3.24
CA LEU A 555 -2.54 29.43 -3.16
C LEU A 555 -2.14 30.70 -2.42
N ALA A 556 -2.84 31.82 -2.65
CA ALA A 556 -2.59 33.06 -1.94
C ALA A 556 -2.85 32.93 -0.44
N HIS A 557 -3.89 32.20 -0.03
CA HIS A 557 -4.17 31.88 1.37
C HIS A 557 -3.09 30.97 1.97
N THR A 558 -2.63 29.95 1.26
CA THR A 558 -1.52 29.09 1.72
C THR A 558 -0.26 29.91 1.97
N VAL A 559 0.11 30.78 1.01
CA VAL A 559 1.28 31.67 1.15
C VAL A 559 1.08 32.65 2.32
N ALA A 560 -0.08 33.29 2.45
CA ALA A 560 -0.36 34.21 3.55
C ALA A 560 -0.34 33.52 4.93
N SER A 561 -0.90 32.32 5.03
CA SER A 561 -0.90 31.53 6.27
C SER A 561 0.49 31.01 6.65
N SER A 562 1.40 30.90 5.68
CA SER A 562 2.77 30.43 5.90
C SER A 562 3.73 31.52 6.40
N ILE A 563 3.30 32.78 6.43
CA ILE A 563 4.06 33.90 7.00
C ILE A 563 3.61 34.03 8.46
N PRO A 564 4.38 33.51 9.44
CA PRO A 564 4.03 33.66 10.84
C PRO A 564 3.94 35.15 11.15
N SER A 565 2.79 35.60 11.65
CA SER A 565 2.56 36.97 12.09
C SER A 565 3.44 37.27 13.30
N SER A 566 4.70 37.60 13.05
CA SER A 566 5.70 38.00 14.04
C SER A 566 5.42 39.43 14.50
N SER A 567 4.30 39.63 15.20
CA SER A 567 3.95 40.88 15.88
C SER A 567 4.36 40.85 17.35
N SER A 568 5.54 40.32 17.66
CA SER A 568 6.18 40.49 18.96
C SER A 568 7.33 41.48 18.82
N THR A 569 7.04 42.71 19.21
CA THR A 569 7.96 43.84 19.36
C THR A 569 9.06 43.48 20.37
N SER A 570 10.17 42.89 19.92
CA SER A 570 11.41 42.88 20.68
C SER A 570 12.52 43.49 19.83
N THR A 571 12.67 44.80 19.99
CA THR A 571 13.91 45.53 19.71
C THR A 571 15.05 44.82 20.43
N ASN A 572 15.94 44.14 19.69
CA ASN A 572 17.40 44.27 19.83
C ASN A 572 18.18 43.37 18.86
N ALA A 573 19.21 44.01 18.28
CA ALA A 573 20.43 43.46 17.70
C ALA A 573 20.37 42.70 16.36
N ALA A 574 21.06 43.29 15.39
CA ALA A 574 21.33 42.81 14.04
C ALA A 574 21.92 41.39 13.99
N THR A 575 21.22 40.48 13.32
CA THR A 575 21.77 39.21 12.81
C THR A 575 21.16 38.90 11.44
N PRO A 576 21.87 38.16 10.55
CA PRO A 576 21.68 38.25 9.11
C PRO A 576 20.48 37.42 8.60
N ARG A 577 19.53 38.11 7.97
CA ARG A 577 18.28 37.64 7.34
C ARG A 577 18.42 36.76 6.08
N SER A 578 19.52 36.02 5.90
CA SER A 578 19.88 35.49 4.56
C SER A 578 19.29 34.11 4.18
N LEU A 579 18.93 33.24 5.12
CA LEU A 579 18.59 31.84 4.78
C LEU A 579 17.10 31.56 4.53
N ASN A 580 16.18 32.28 5.16
CA ASN A 580 14.74 32.07 4.97
C ASN A 580 14.26 32.53 3.58
N ALA A 581 14.89 33.55 3.00
CA ALA A 581 14.53 34.07 1.67
C ALA A 581 14.69 33.03 0.55
N VAL A 582 15.65 32.11 0.66
CA VAL A 582 15.90 31.09 -0.39
C VAL A 582 14.86 29.97 -0.38
N ALA A 583 14.37 29.58 0.80
CA ALA A 583 13.32 28.56 0.92
C ALA A 583 11.95 29.11 0.48
N ASP A 584 11.64 30.35 0.83
CA ASP A 584 10.41 31.02 0.39
C ASP A 584 10.37 31.20 -1.14
N LEU A 585 11.52 31.46 -1.77
CA LEU A 585 11.65 31.51 -3.23
C LEU A 585 11.45 30.15 -3.91
N GLU A 586 11.79 29.03 -3.27
CA GLU A 586 11.62 27.69 -3.84
C GLU A 586 10.18 27.17 -3.70
N LEU A 587 9.54 27.37 -2.55
CA LEU A 587 8.12 27.00 -2.38
C LEU A 587 7.23 27.77 -3.36
N ALA A 588 7.51 29.07 -3.52
CA ALA A 588 6.86 29.90 -4.52
C ALA A 588 7.10 29.40 -5.96
N ARG A 589 8.21 28.70 -6.22
CA ARG A 589 8.54 28.17 -7.55
C ARG A 589 7.73 26.92 -7.89
N ASP A 590 7.55 26.01 -6.94
CA ASP A 590 6.77 24.79 -7.16
C ASP A 590 5.28 25.11 -7.33
N ASP A 591 4.74 26.00 -6.49
CA ASP A 591 3.35 26.46 -6.60
C ASP A 591 3.09 27.19 -7.93
N LYS A 592 4.03 28.05 -8.36
CA LYS A 592 3.96 28.71 -9.66
C LYS A 592 3.98 27.72 -10.82
N THR A 593 4.73 26.62 -10.70
CA THR A 593 4.79 25.57 -11.73
C THR A 593 3.46 24.80 -11.82
N LEU A 594 2.83 24.50 -10.68
CA LEU A 594 1.50 23.87 -10.63
C LEU A 594 0.43 24.79 -11.21
N LEU A 595 0.47 26.07 -10.84
CA LEU A 595 -0.44 27.10 -11.35
C LEU A 595 -0.28 27.27 -12.86
N LEU A 596 0.95 27.40 -13.35
CA LEU A 596 1.24 27.47 -14.78
C LEU A 596 0.67 26.24 -15.49
N THR A 597 0.86 25.04 -14.96
CA THR A 597 0.32 23.80 -15.55
C THR A 597 -1.21 23.83 -15.66
N ALA A 598 -1.91 24.35 -14.65
CA ALA A 598 -3.36 24.53 -14.69
C ALA A 598 -3.79 25.54 -15.76
N PHE A 599 -3.13 26.70 -15.80
CA PHE A 599 -3.37 27.76 -16.79
C PHE A 599 -3.12 27.26 -18.22
N THR A 600 -2.04 26.52 -18.45
CA THR A 600 -1.74 25.88 -19.74
C THR A 600 -2.87 24.93 -20.18
N GLY A 601 -3.41 24.14 -19.24
CA GLY A 601 -4.50 23.21 -19.54
C GLY A 601 -5.78 23.93 -19.97
N VAL A 602 -6.14 25.02 -19.27
CA VAL A 602 -7.29 25.87 -19.62
C VAL A 602 -7.07 26.58 -20.95
N LEU A 603 -5.90 27.19 -21.14
CA LEU A 603 -5.55 27.86 -22.40
C LEU A 603 -5.69 26.91 -23.58
N ARG A 604 -5.12 25.71 -23.48
CA ARG A 604 -5.27 24.69 -24.52
C ARG A 604 -6.74 24.36 -24.78
N GLY A 605 -7.55 24.20 -23.73
CA GLY A 605 -8.98 23.96 -23.90
C GLY A 605 -9.74 25.08 -24.61
N LEU A 606 -9.43 26.34 -24.29
CA LEU A 606 -10.03 27.51 -24.94
C LEU A 606 -9.61 27.64 -26.40
N VAL A 607 -8.33 27.41 -26.68
CA VAL A 607 -7.75 27.44 -28.04
C VAL A 607 -8.34 26.31 -28.89
N ASP A 608 -8.41 25.09 -28.37
CA ASP A 608 -9.02 23.93 -29.04
C ASP A 608 -10.50 24.21 -29.38
N ARG A 609 -11.21 25.00 -28.57
CA ARG A 609 -12.60 25.43 -28.78
C ARG A 609 -12.76 26.73 -29.56
N ARG A 610 -11.67 27.35 -30.00
CA ARG A 610 -11.66 28.65 -30.71
C ARG A 610 -12.31 29.78 -29.92
N ALA A 611 -12.27 29.72 -28.58
CA ALA A 611 -12.73 30.78 -27.69
C ALA A 611 -11.65 31.88 -27.55
N LEU A 612 -11.36 32.56 -28.68
CA LEU A 612 -10.18 33.42 -28.82
C LEU A 612 -10.13 34.59 -27.83
N VAL A 613 -11.28 35.20 -27.52
CA VAL A 613 -11.36 36.34 -26.60
C VAL A 613 -10.89 35.93 -25.20
N GLN A 614 -11.40 34.82 -24.69
CA GLN A 614 -11.03 34.31 -23.36
C GLN A 614 -9.62 33.72 -23.36
N ALA A 615 -9.19 33.13 -24.49
CA ALA A 615 -7.83 32.63 -24.64
C ALA A 615 -6.78 33.76 -24.57
N ARG A 616 -7.03 34.92 -25.23
CA ARG A 616 -6.20 36.12 -25.12
C ARG A 616 -6.10 36.62 -23.70
N GLN A 617 -7.24 36.83 -23.04
CA GLN A 617 -7.27 37.26 -21.64
C GLN A 617 -6.46 36.32 -20.72
N LEU A 618 -6.54 35.02 -20.98
CA LEU A 618 -5.76 34.03 -20.22
C LEU A 618 -4.26 34.08 -20.55
N ALA A 619 -3.90 34.30 -21.81
CA ALA A 619 -2.51 34.49 -22.23
C ALA A 619 -1.90 35.74 -21.59
N ASP A 620 -2.64 36.86 -21.56
CA ASP A 620 -2.24 38.09 -20.88
C ASP A 620 -2.04 37.83 -19.38
N MET A 621 -2.97 37.12 -18.73
CA MET A 621 -2.79 36.73 -17.32
C MET A 621 -1.56 35.84 -17.08
N ILE A 622 -1.24 34.93 -18.00
CA ILE A 622 -0.03 34.09 -17.90
C ILE A 622 1.22 34.95 -18.00
N SER A 623 1.24 35.92 -18.91
CA SER A 623 2.38 36.84 -19.06
C SER A 623 2.49 37.80 -17.88
N ASP A 624 1.44 38.55 -17.59
CA ASP A 624 1.45 39.64 -16.60
C ASP A 624 1.59 39.11 -15.17
N ARG A 625 0.86 38.04 -14.82
CA ARG A 625 0.78 37.58 -13.42
C ARG A 625 1.74 36.46 -13.10
N LEU A 626 1.99 35.56 -14.05
CA LEU A 626 2.99 34.50 -13.85
C LEU A 626 4.36 34.92 -14.36
N GLY A 627 4.53 36.09 -14.99
CA GLY A 627 5.82 36.50 -15.54
C GLY A 627 6.36 35.47 -16.55
N TYR A 628 5.47 34.77 -17.25
CA TYR A 628 5.86 33.74 -18.20
C TYR A 628 6.22 34.40 -19.52
N VAL A 629 7.45 34.19 -19.97
CA VAL A 629 7.95 34.68 -21.26
C VAL A 629 8.12 33.47 -22.18
N GLU A 630 7.40 33.51 -23.31
CA GLU A 630 7.49 32.48 -24.33
C GLU A 630 8.90 32.44 -24.93
N GLY A 631 9.47 31.25 -25.08
CA GLY A 631 10.72 31.08 -25.80
C GLY A 631 11.95 31.70 -25.12
N ASP A 632 11.90 31.95 -23.81
CA ASP A 632 13.11 32.28 -23.03
C ASP A 632 14.09 31.10 -23.14
N GLY A 633 14.94 31.17 -24.17
CA GLY A 633 15.87 30.15 -24.62
C GLY A 633 17.01 29.91 -23.63
N SER A 634 16.89 30.41 -22.40
CA SER A 634 17.85 30.26 -21.30
C SER A 634 18.07 28.79 -20.86
N GLY A 635 17.38 27.81 -21.49
CA GLY A 635 17.43 26.40 -21.12
C GLY A 635 16.89 26.12 -19.71
N LYS A 636 16.42 27.16 -19.02
CA LYS A 636 15.97 27.15 -17.62
C LYS A 636 14.48 27.50 -17.55
N GLY A 637 13.64 26.68 -18.18
CA GLY A 637 12.26 26.51 -17.69
C GLY A 637 11.12 27.05 -18.53
N GLY A 638 11.28 27.21 -19.85
CA GLY A 638 10.11 27.31 -20.73
C GLY A 638 9.26 26.03 -20.65
N ASN A 639 7.94 26.17 -20.43
CA ASN A 639 7.02 25.05 -20.47
C ASN A 639 6.59 24.87 -21.92
N ALA A 640 7.21 23.91 -22.62
CA ALA A 640 6.96 23.64 -24.04
C ALA A 640 5.47 23.47 -24.39
N ARG A 641 4.64 23.01 -23.45
CA ARG A 641 3.18 22.90 -23.65
C ARG A 641 2.49 24.25 -23.64
N THR A 642 2.93 25.18 -22.79
CA THR A 642 2.45 26.56 -22.78
C THR A 642 2.86 27.27 -24.06
N ASP A 643 4.12 27.14 -24.47
CA ASP A 643 4.60 27.75 -25.72
C ASP A 643 3.84 27.22 -26.92
N ALA A 644 3.55 25.91 -26.98
CA ALA A 644 2.74 25.33 -28.05
C ALA A 644 1.31 25.90 -28.06
N ALA A 645 0.68 26.06 -26.89
CA ALA A 645 -0.66 26.63 -26.79
C ALA A 645 -0.70 28.12 -27.19
N LEU A 646 0.31 28.90 -26.79
CA LEU A 646 0.44 30.32 -27.17
C LEU A 646 0.71 30.49 -28.67
N ARG A 647 1.61 29.68 -29.25
CA ARG A 647 1.83 29.66 -30.71
C ARG A 647 0.57 29.30 -31.46
N PHE A 648 -0.17 28.31 -30.99
CA PHE A 648 -1.42 27.91 -31.65
C PHE A 648 -2.49 29.01 -31.55
N LEU A 649 -2.60 29.69 -30.40
CA LEU A 649 -3.47 30.87 -30.26
C LEU A 649 -3.12 31.95 -31.31
N ARG A 650 -1.84 32.33 -31.45
CA ARG A 650 -1.42 33.33 -32.45
C ARG A 650 -1.72 32.90 -33.88
N ARG A 651 -1.53 31.62 -34.19
CA ARG A 651 -1.89 31.09 -35.53
C ARG A 651 -3.38 31.22 -35.80
N LEU A 652 -4.24 30.91 -34.84
CA LEU A 652 -5.69 31.12 -34.99
C LEU A 652 -6.07 32.60 -35.16
N GLU A 653 -5.28 33.53 -34.63
CA GLU A 653 -5.50 34.97 -34.79
C GLU A 653 -5.09 35.47 -36.18
N VAL A 654 -4.04 34.89 -36.77
CA VAL A 654 -3.50 35.28 -38.09
C VAL A 654 -4.19 34.52 -39.23
N GLU A 655 -4.23 33.19 -39.13
CA GLU A 655 -4.76 32.29 -40.16
C GLU A 655 -6.29 32.09 -40.02
N GLY A 656 -6.89 32.61 -38.95
CA GLY A 656 -8.31 32.48 -38.67
C GLY A 656 -8.71 31.07 -38.20
N PRO A 657 -10.02 30.73 -38.25
CA PRO A 657 -10.53 29.46 -37.75
C PRO A 657 -10.02 28.24 -38.54
N SER A 658 -9.42 28.42 -39.71
CA SER A 658 -8.81 27.34 -40.50
C SER A 658 -7.44 26.88 -40.00
N ALA A 659 -6.83 27.57 -39.02
CA ALA A 659 -5.52 27.18 -38.51
C ALA A 659 -5.60 25.79 -37.86
N GLU A 660 -4.84 24.84 -38.41
CA GLU A 660 -4.67 23.52 -37.81
C GLU A 660 -3.61 23.58 -36.68
N PRO A 661 -3.81 22.84 -35.58
CA PRO A 661 -2.83 22.73 -34.51
C PRO A 661 -1.50 22.26 -35.10
N GLU A 662 -0.41 22.88 -34.67
CA GLU A 662 0.92 22.48 -35.09
C GLU A 662 1.12 21.00 -34.74
N THR A 663 1.29 20.17 -35.77
CA THR A 663 1.65 18.76 -35.62
C THR A 663 3.07 18.70 -35.08
N GLN A 664 3.24 19.01 -33.79
CA GLN A 664 4.49 18.70 -33.13
C GLN A 664 4.70 17.20 -33.33
N GLU A 665 5.91 16.82 -33.77
CA GLU A 665 6.45 15.48 -33.53
C GLU A 665 6.51 15.30 -32.02
N GLN A 666 5.35 15.03 -31.42
CA GLN A 666 5.24 14.77 -30.02
C GLN A 666 6.03 13.48 -29.84
N PRO A 667 7.05 13.45 -28.96
CA PRO A 667 7.61 12.17 -28.57
C PRO A 667 6.43 11.28 -28.20
N ALA A 668 6.41 10.03 -28.68
CA ALA A 668 5.30 9.06 -28.62
C ALA A 668 4.75 8.74 -27.20
N LEU A 669 5.14 9.53 -26.20
CA LEU A 669 4.83 9.50 -24.79
C LEU A 669 3.80 10.57 -24.36
N GLN A 670 3.21 11.37 -25.27
CA GLN A 670 2.11 12.26 -24.86
C GLN A 670 0.87 11.45 -24.48
N GLN A 671 0.45 11.67 -23.23
CA GLN A 671 -0.65 11.02 -22.51
C GLN A 671 -2.01 11.42 -23.10
N GLY A 672 -2.35 10.90 -24.27
CA GLY A 672 -3.76 10.77 -24.64
C GLY A 672 -4.40 9.74 -23.71
N TYR A 673 -5.34 10.15 -22.87
CA TYR A 673 -6.18 9.18 -22.17
C TYR A 673 -7.06 8.51 -23.22
N TYR A 674 -6.84 7.22 -23.44
CA TYR A 674 -7.62 6.40 -24.34
C TYR A 674 -8.67 5.65 -23.51
N TYR A 675 -9.91 6.08 -23.62
CA TYR A 675 -11.04 5.45 -22.94
C TYR A 675 -11.78 4.52 -23.92
N PRO A 676 -11.71 3.18 -23.75
CA PRO A 676 -12.35 2.22 -24.66
C PRO A 676 -13.85 2.47 -24.82
N PHE A 677 -14.54 2.83 -23.73
CA PHE A 677 -15.98 3.11 -23.71
C PHE A 677 -16.40 4.34 -24.53
N LEU A 678 -15.45 5.19 -24.98
CA LEU A 678 -15.76 6.30 -25.88
C LEU A 678 -15.80 5.86 -27.36
N LYS A 679 -15.35 4.62 -27.67
CA LYS A 679 -15.50 4.07 -29.01
C LYS A 679 -16.94 3.64 -29.24
N ARG A 680 -17.59 4.19 -30.27
CA ARG A 680 -18.89 3.67 -30.71
C ARG A 680 -18.71 2.29 -31.35
N PRO A 681 -19.73 1.42 -31.29
CA PRO A 681 -19.68 0.06 -31.87
C PRO A 681 -19.37 0.04 -33.37
N ASN A 682 -19.61 1.12 -34.11
CA ASN A 682 -19.35 1.20 -35.54
C ASN A 682 -17.91 1.62 -35.89
N GLY A 683 -17.02 1.76 -34.90
CA GLY A 683 -15.65 2.27 -35.11
C GLY A 683 -15.57 3.78 -35.36
N GLU A 684 -16.69 4.46 -35.59
CA GLU A 684 -16.77 5.91 -35.74
C GLU A 684 -16.71 6.61 -34.38
N VAL A 685 -15.74 7.50 -34.21
CA VAL A 685 -15.66 8.43 -33.09
C VAL A 685 -16.80 9.45 -33.27
N GLY A 686 -17.74 9.51 -32.33
CA GLY A 686 -18.94 10.36 -32.46
C GLY A 686 -18.66 11.86 -32.62
N PRO A 687 -19.62 12.66 -33.11
CA PRO A 687 -19.45 14.11 -33.30
C PRO A 687 -19.26 14.90 -32.00
N ASN A 688 -19.59 14.32 -30.83
CA ASN A 688 -19.36 14.92 -29.51
C ASN A 688 -18.09 14.42 -28.81
N THR A 689 -17.38 13.45 -29.40
CA THR A 689 -16.05 13.08 -28.92
C THR A 689 -15.10 14.15 -29.42
N LEU A 690 -14.84 15.12 -28.54
CA LEU A 690 -13.78 16.10 -28.73
C LEU A 690 -12.50 15.38 -29.16
N PRO A 691 -11.73 15.91 -30.13
CA PRO A 691 -10.44 15.33 -30.48
C PRO A 691 -9.53 15.36 -29.25
N ILE A 692 -9.53 14.27 -28.49
CA ILE A 692 -8.47 13.97 -27.54
C ILE A 692 -7.31 13.57 -28.44
N PHE A 693 -6.45 14.53 -28.79
CA PHE A 693 -5.31 14.34 -29.69
C PHE A 693 -4.65 12.96 -29.49
N SER A 694 -4.96 12.05 -30.40
CA SER A 694 -4.32 10.78 -30.67
C SER A 694 -4.59 10.47 -32.14
N SER A 695 -3.79 11.09 -33.02
CA SER A 695 -3.76 10.76 -34.44
C SER A 695 -2.64 9.74 -34.68
N HIS A 696 -2.97 8.46 -34.59
CA HIS A 696 -2.19 7.40 -35.25
C HIS A 696 -3.15 6.58 -36.11
N PHE A 697 -3.22 6.92 -37.40
CA PHE A 697 -3.67 6.03 -38.45
C PHE A 697 -2.44 5.61 -39.25
N SER A 698 -2.19 4.31 -39.34
CA SER A 698 -1.18 3.71 -40.22
C SER A 698 -1.79 3.52 -41.63
N PRO A 699 -1.06 3.78 -42.72
CA PRO A 699 -1.64 3.81 -44.06
C PRO A 699 -1.47 2.46 -44.77
N TYR A 700 -2.56 1.74 -45.00
CA TYR A 700 -2.69 0.84 -46.16
C TYR A 700 -4.16 0.73 -46.55
N CYS A 701 -4.54 1.44 -47.61
CA CYS A 701 -5.39 1.01 -48.71
C CYS A 701 -5.91 2.24 -49.46
N LEU A 702 -5.24 2.56 -50.56
CA LEU A 702 -5.83 3.31 -51.66
C LEU A 702 -6.78 2.36 -52.40
N LEU A 703 -8.04 2.78 -52.61
CA LEU A 703 -8.66 2.78 -53.95
C LEU A 703 -9.94 3.62 -53.98
N SER A 704 -9.80 4.68 -54.78
CA SER A 704 -10.72 5.54 -55.50
C SER A 704 -12.21 5.15 -55.70
N SER A 705 -12.99 6.24 -55.72
CA SER A 705 -14.06 6.63 -56.69
C SER A 705 -15.56 6.39 -56.41
N ARG A 706 -16.21 7.54 -56.16
CA ARG A 706 -17.34 8.17 -56.88
C ARG A 706 -18.79 7.69 -56.69
N LEU A 707 -19.56 8.67 -56.19
CA LEU A 707 -20.84 9.24 -56.66
C LEU A 707 -22.21 8.69 -56.18
N SER A 708 -22.97 9.70 -55.71
CA SER A 708 -24.40 10.00 -55.92
C SER A 708 -25.51 9.34 -55.08
N ALA A 709 -26.12 10.20 -54.24
CA ALA A 709 -27.54 10.62 -54.20
C ALA A 709 -28.68 9.62 -53.89
N PHE A 710 -29.71 10.18 -53.21
CA PHE A 710 -31.05 9.65 -52.83
C PHE A 710 -31.04 8.71 -51.61
N SER A 711 -32.08 8.60 -50.77
CA SER A 711 -33.31 9.32 -50.46
C SER A 711 -33.99 8.51 -49.34
N ALA A 712 -34.54 9.17 -48.33
CA ALA A 712 -35.62 8.71 -47.41
C ALA A 712 -35.48 7.37 -46.63
N PRO A 713 -36.07 7.28 -45.42
CA PRO A 713 -35.93 6.10 -44.56
C PRO A 713 -37.05 5.07 -44.83
N PRO A 714 -36.79 3.76 -44.62
CA PRO A 714 -37.87 2.79 -44.47
C PRO A 714 -38.06 2.35 -43.01
N PRO A 715 -39.24 1.78 -42.69
CA PRO A 715 -39.80 1.74 -41.35
C PRO A 715 -39.46 0.46 -40.56
N LEU A 716 -39.77 0.51 -39.26
CA LEU A 716 -39.76 -0.60 -38.31
C LEU A 716 -40.57 -1.82 -38.79
N PRO A 717 -40.13 -3.05 -38.46
CA PRO A 717 -41.01 -4.19 -38.33
C PRO A 717 -41.13 -4.71 -36.87
N PRO A 718 -42.14 -5.55 -36.59
CA PRO A 718 -42.89 -5.52 -35.33
C PRO A 718 -42.46 -6.56 -34.29
N LEU A 719 -42.96 -6.31 -33.08
CA LEU A 719 -43.09 -7.23 -31.95
C LEU A 719 -43.68 -8.58 -32.37
N LEU A 720 -43.00 -9.67 -32.00
CA LEU A 720 -43.63 -10.98 -31.81
C LEU A 720 -43.20 -11.62 -30.49
N SER A 721 -44.14 -11.53 -29.56
CA SER A 721 -44.53 -12.52 -28.56
C SER A 721 -44.02 -13.95 -28.76
N GLY A 722 -43.46 -14.50 -27.68
CA GLY A 722 -43.87 -15.81 -27.16
C GLY A 722 -42.97 -17.00 -27.52
N ALA A 723 -42.31 -17.58 -26.51
CA ALA A 723 -42.46 -19.00 -26.18
C ALA A 723 -41.61 -19.37 -24.96
N SER A 724 -42.32 -19.83 -23.94
CA SER A 724 -41.83 -20.57 -22.78
C SER A 724 -41.16 -21.89 -23.24
N ARG A 725 -39.99 -22.24 -22.69
CA ARG A 725 -39.55 -23.65 -22.64
C ARG A 725 -38.48 -23.92 -21.58
N ALA A 726 -38.96 -24.58 -20.52
CA ALA A 726 -38.40 -25.74 -19.83
C ALA A 726 -36.88 -25.92 -19.76
N LEU A 727 -36.38 -25.87 -18.52
CA LEU A 727 -35.13 -26.46 -18.06
C LEU A 727 -35.18 -27.99 -18.15
N PRO A 728 -34.06 -28.66 -18.49
CA PRO A 728 -33.79 -29.99 -17.98
C PRO A 728 -32.67 -29.95 -16.94
N VAL A 729 -33.03 -30.46 -15.77
CA VAL A 729 -32.12 -30.99 -14.75
C VAL A 729 -31.41 -32.20 -15.37
N HIS A 730 -30.08 -32.23 -15.32
CA HIS A 730 -29.34 -33.47 -15.37
C HIS A 730 -28.22 -33.45 -14.33
N SER A 731 -28.41 -34.29 -13.32
CA SER A 731 -27.33 -34.95 -12.60
C SER A 731 -26.50 -35.76 -13.60
N ASP A 732 -25.18 -35.75 -13.45
CA ASP A 732 -24.51 -36.99 -13.11
C ASP A 732 -23.04 -36.80 -12.72
N SER A 733 -22.72 -37.63 -11.75
CA SER A 733 -21.45 -37.94 -11.12
C SER A 733 -20.35 -38.38 -12.08
N HIS A 734 -19.14 -37.85 -11.88
CA HIS A 734 -17.91 -38.61 -12.14
C HIS A 734 -16.88 -38.39 -11.02
N LYS A 735 -16.70 -39.47 -10.25
CA LYS A 735 -15.53 -39.71 -9.40
C LYS A 735 -14.34 -40.01 -10.30
N THR A 736 -13.25 -39.26 -10.15
CA THR A 736 -11.95 -39.67 -10.73
C THR A 736 -10.86 -39.60 -9.67
N LEU A 737 -10.36 -40.80 -9.35
CA LEU A 737 -9.14 -41.08 -8.60
C LEU A 737 -7.96 -40.25 -9.14
N MET A 738 -7.25 -39.55 -8.25
CA MET A 738 -5.87 -39.12 -8.50
C MET A 738 -4.96 -39.83 -7.51
N ARG A 739 -4.25 -40.84 -8.02
CA ARG A 739 -3.13 -41.53 -7.38
C ARG A 739 -2.00 -40.53 -7.12
N ARG A 740 -1.50 -40.50 -5.89
CA ARG A 740 -0.23 -39.88 -5.51
C ARG A 740 0.92 -40.79 -5.95
N LEU A 741 1.94 -40.24 -6.61
CA LEU A 741 3.28 -40.81 -6.67
C LEU A 741 4.30 -39.80 -6.12
N PRO A 742 5.32 -40.24 -5.38
CA PRO A 742 6.27 -39.38 -4.68
C PRO A 742 7.45 -38.98 -5.60
N VAL A 743 7.88 -37.72 -5.52
CA VAL A 743 9.12 -37.27 -6.17
C VAL A 743 10.22 -37.25 -5.13
N THR A 744 11.08 -38.25 -5.18
CA THR A 744 12.40 -38.30 -4.56
C THR A 744 13.48 -38.15 -5.62
N GLN A 745 14.54 -37.40 -5.28
CA GLN A 745 15.86 -37.34 -5.92
C GLN A 745 15.98 -36.66 -7.30
N VAL A 746 16.52 -35.43 -7.32
CA VAL A 746 17.66 -35.04 -8.17
C VAL A 746 18.46 -33.93 -7.46
N ILE A 747 19.51 -34.32 -6.73
CA ILE A 747 20.69 -33.47 -6.46
C ILE A 747 21.88 -34.29 -6.94
N LYS A 748 22.52 -33.87 -8.03
CA LYS A 748 23.98 -33.92 -8.23
C LYS A 748 24.36 -33.46 -9.65
N THR A 749 25.55 -32.87 -9.70
CA THR A 749 26.40 -32.52 -10.85
C THR A 749 25.95 -31.39 -11.77
N LEU A 750 26.57 -30.21 -11.59
CA LEU A 750 27.35 -29.54 -12.65
C LEU A 750 28.22 -28.44 -12.01
N ASN A 751 29.32 -28.87 -11.42
CA ASN A 751 30.55 -28.08 -11.32
C ASN A 751 31.52 -28.70 -12.31
N ALA A 752 31.81 -28.01 -13.42
CA ALA A 752 33.06 -28.14 -14.16
C ALA A 752 33.12 -26.99 -15.18
N ALA A 753 34.13 -26.13 -15.01
CA ALA A 753 34.59 -25.19 -16.02
C ALA A 753 35.16 -25.94 -17.24
N PRO A 754 35.28 -25.27 -18.38
CA PRO A 754 36.35 -25.56 -19.31
C PRO A 754 37.24 -24.32 -19.46
N GLY A 755 38.48 -24.44 -19.02
CA GLY A 755 39.57 -23.73 -19.68
C GLY A 755 39.93 -24.48 -20.97
N THR A 756 40.49 -23.74 -21.92
CA THR A 756 41.69 -24.14 -22.69
C THR A 756 42.19 -25.56 -22.38
N ASN A 757 42.26 -26.52 -23.31
CA ASN A 757 42.11 -26.50 -24.78
C ASN A 757 41.03 -27.47 -25.25
#